data_AF-A0A2P7Q2Z2-F1
#
_entry.id   AF-A0A2P7Q2Z2-F1
#
_cell.length_a   1.000
_cell.length_b   1.000
_cell.length_c   1.000
_cell.angle_alpha   90.00
_cell.angle_beta   90.00
_cell.angle_gamma   90.00
#
_symmetry.space_group_name_H-M   'P 1'
#
loop_
_entity.id
_entity.type
_entity.pdbx_description
1 polymer ?
#
loop_
_entity_poly.entity_id
_entity_poly.type
_entity_poly.pdbx_seq_one_letter_code
_entity_poly.pdbx_strand_id
1 'polypeptide(L)'
;MSESIYNEIRSAFQEFNELPYQFQLLPMAGKVEVDYMLWSEEILSNEDKERLSIAALNKIKELIDNNKTEINLLMYLRENPLHEYIYAFTDLLRVYIEEEFFKVDEIYNFAIKLATQSIYDDLVKLGIIILGNFENDYSKRVLLTLGYHSEFTLYVLEAINRFSDYNSIVYNLLKNTDGYGRLCSLIKFKAVKEEQKKVLIEEIVETTTCVKRDCSLFIMTNTLLEDYIDNIVIDKNNFTGISYLLAYSSFEANFKMFKVSKRLIEKYLFSAYKYAKDYIDFAAIAIIKSNIATDWRDSIDSEEKNNGWSLNVEKSMEKNCEDLIKRFDYEKIMTEELINNNDFEVEDASMMLYLLKELQFSYDYIVDSKIFEMMFSRMPFYFDMIEYFLINNERVYYKDIYNFIIDMVPEEVFSESRNVDDPSVKYLPDVWIVYILQAFKNSRDYNEEFFIKCLFARFKDVRIKAATVLKYFREDWSDKVIIALKEMIKEEPDKDLVKYIEKMLIKFKLFNMNERSSGLSAGLNSKVSIDNVDIINLTEDGNVIALEVNDKKNTSKVDKKEKKIEFSEESTAKTDDEKHNEKESDSVRKIDDNKTIIVKKQRYVDVFTDFEKSEDDVKILLSILKGTEDRDLSVLEGSINKGDILYLKADPNDIYEKNTILICSSKGYVIGYISKTHGEVLYPLLKDRNSKIYAILRDDIGAHKPRVDIYLHVE
;
A
#
# COMPACT_ATOMS: atom_id res chain seq x y z
N MET A 1 -41.63 -5.88 -7.23
CA MET A 1 -40.74 -7.06 -7.07
C MET A 1 -39.42 -6.65 -7.68
N SER A 2 -38.32 -6.79 -6.95
CA SER A 2 -36.98 -6.63 -7.52
C SER A 2 -36.79 -7.65 -8.65
N GLU A 3 -36.13 -7.24 -9.73
CA GLU A 3 -35.74 -8.13 -10.81
C GLU A 3 -34.61 -9.05 -10.31
N SER A 4 -34.53 -10.27 -10.83
CA SER A 4 -33.43 -11.19 -10.48
C SER A 4 -32.15 -10.77 -11.17
N ILE A 5 -30.99 -10.97 -10.52
CA ILE A 5 -29.66 -10.61 -11.06
C ILE A 5 -29.43 -11.13 -12.48
N TYR A 6 -29.81 -12.39 -12.76
CA TYR A 6 -29.69 -12.97 -14.11
C TYR A 6 -30.48 -12.20 -15.17
N ASN A 7 -31.72 -11.81 -14.84
CA ASN A 7 -32.55 -11.03 -15.76
C ASN A 7 -32.05 -9.59 -15.86
N GLU A 8 -31.55 -8.98 -14.79
CA GLU A 8 -30.90 -7.67 -14.84
C GLU A 8 -29.70 -7.69 -15.79
N ILE A 9 -28.79 -8.66 -15.65
CA ILE A 9 -27.64 -8.82 -16.56
C ILE A 9 -28.10 -9.02 -18.00
N ARG A 10 -29.11 -9.87 -18.22
CA ARG A 10 -29.63 -10.15 -19.56
C ARG A 10 -30.31 -8.94 -20.19
N SER A 11 -31.09 -8.19 -19.41
CA SER A 11 -31.78 -6.97 -19.84
C SER A 11 -30.76 -5.86 -20.14
N ALA A 12 -29.78 -5.67 -19.27
CA ALA A 12 -28.69 -4.73 -19.49
C ALA A 12 -27.88 -5.10 -20.75
N PHE A 13 -27.58 -6.38 -20.97
CA PHE A 13 -26.92 -6.80 -22.20
C PHE A 13 -27.76 -6.53 -23.46
N GLN A 14 -29.09 -6.62 -23.40
CA GLN A 14 -29.95 -6.24 -24.53
C GLN A 14 -29.92 -4.74 -24.82
N GLU A 15 -29.67 -3.92 -23.81
CA GLU A 15 -29.58 -2.45 -23.93
C GLU A 15 -28.21 -2.00 -24.48
N PHE A 16 -27.11 -2.49 -23.90
CA PHE A 16 -25.75 -2.08 -24.26
C PHE A 16 -25.13 -2.90 -25.40
N ASN A 17 -25.54 -4.17 -25.53
CA ASN A 17 -25.16 -5.12 -26.58
C ASN A 17 -23.65 -5.28 -26.87
N GLU A 18 -22.81 -5.07 -25.85
CA GLU A 18 -21.35 -5.19 -25.97
C GLU A 18 -20.74 -5.97 -24.78
N LEU A 19 -19.63 -6.65 -25.08
CA LEU A 19 -18.77 -7.35 -24.12
C LEU A 19 -17.36 -6.76 -24.20
N PRO A 20 -16.63 -6.63 -23.07
CA PRO A 20 -17.05 -6.92 -21.70
C PRO A 20 -18.20 -6.00 -21.23
N TYR A 21 -18.98 -6.47 -20.24
CA TYR A 21 -20.10 -5.68 -19.72
C TYR A 21 -19.61 -4.33 -19.18
N GLN A 22 -20.18 -3.24 -19.69
CA GLN A 22 -19.82 -1.88 -19.30
C GLN A 22 -20.63 -1.36 -18.10
N PHE A 23 -21.70 -2.07 -17.73
CA PHE A 23 -22.59 -1.71 -16.62
C PHE A 23 -22.17 -2.28 -15.26
N GLN A 24 -20.93 -2.80 -15.17
CA GLN A 24 -20.37 -3.35 -13.93
C GLN A 24 -19.37 -2.36 -13.32
N LEU A 25 -19.22 -2.41 -11.99
CA LEU A 25 -18.18 -1.65 -11.28
C LEU A 25 -16.87 -2.44 -11.29
N LEU A 26 -16.10 -2.30 -12.39
CA LEU A 26 -14.86 -3.07 -12.63
C LEU A 26 -13.84 -3.05 -11.48
N PRO A 27 -13.59 -1.94 -10.76
CA PRO A 27 -12.64 -1.93 -9.64
C PRO A 27 -13.04 -2.80 -8.44
N MET A 28 -14.32 -3.21 -8.34
CA MET A 28 -14.84 -3.97 -7.20
C MET A 28 -15.40 -5.34 -7.58
N ALA A 29 -15.93 -5.51 -8.78
CA ALA A 29 -16.63 -6.72 -9.20
C ALA A 29 -15.69 -7.95 -9.16
N GLY A 30 -15.98 -8.88 -8.25
CA GLY A 30 -15.20 -10.11 -8.02
C GLY A 30 -13.85 -9.89 -7.34
N LYS A 31 -13.56 -8.68 -6.83
CA LYS A 31 -12.29 -8.34 -6.18
C LYS A 31 -12.00 -9.22 -4.97
N VAL A 32 -12.95 -9.29 -4.04
CA VAL A 32 -12.80 -10.00 -2.75
C VAL A 32 -12.45 -11.46 -3.00
N GLU A 33 -13.18 -12.12 -3.89
CA GLU A 33 -12.97 -13.53 -4.19
C GLU A 33 -11.63 -13.80 -4.88
N VAL A 34 -11.23 -12.96 -5.83
CA VAL A 34 -9.97 -13.13 -6.54
C VAL A 34 -8.78 -12.82 -5.64
N ASP A 35 -8.89 -11.79 -4.78
CA ASP A 35 -7.89 -11.50 -3.76
C ASP A 35 -7.76 -12.66 -2.74
N TYR A 36 -8.89 -13.26 -2.34
CA TYR A 36 -8.86 -14.44 -1.48
C TYR A 36 -8.14 -15.62 -2.16
N MET A 37 -8.48 -15.92 -3.42
CA MET A 37 -7.83 -16.96 -4.23
C MET A 37 -6.32 -16.74 -4.35
N LEU A 38 -5.87 -15.50 -4.53
CA LEU A 38 -4.46 -15.20 -4.75
C LEU A 38 -3.63 -15.14 -3.47
N TRP A 39 -4.22 -14.69 -2.37
CA TRP A 39 -3.45 -14.25 -1.19
C TRP A 39 -3.88 -14.90 0.13
N SER A 40 -4.97 -15.67 0.16
CA SER A 40 -5.64 -16.05 1.42
C SER A 40 -6.02 -17.52 1.54
N GLU A 41 -5.56 -18.41 0.63
CA GLU A 41 -5.94 -19.83 0.65
C GLU A 41 -5.55 -20.58 1.94
N GLU A 42 -4.63 -20.03 2.75
CA GLU A 42 -4.13 -20.64 4.00
C GLU A 42 -4.92 -20.24 5.27
N ILE A 43 -5.94 -19.36 5.19
CA ILE A 43 -6.66 -18.86 6.38
C ILE A 43 -7.44 -19.97 7.08
N LEU A 44 -8.21 -20.76 6.32
CA LEU A 44 -9.00 -21.87 6.86
C LEU A 44 -8.29 -23.20 6.69
N SER A 45 -8.32 -24.02 7.75
CA SER A 45 -7.84 -25.40 7.66
C SER A 45 -8.70 -26.22 6.69
N ASN A 46 -8.13 -27.26 6.10
CA ASN A 46 -8.89 -28.17 5.24
C ASN A 46 -10.08 -28.82 5.99
N GLU A 47 -9.92 -29.10 7.29
CA GLU A 47 -11.01 -29.63 8.13
C GLU A 47 -12.16 -28.63 8.28
N ASP A 48 -11.85 -27.34 8.45
CA ASP A 48 -12.87 -26.30 8.56
C ASP A 48 -13.59 -26.09 7.23
N LYS A 49 -12.84 -26.07 6.11
CA LYS A 49 -13.43 -26.01 4.76
C LYS A 49 -14.38 -27.16 4.50
N GLU A 50 -14.03 -28.39 4.89
CA GLU A 50 -14.91 -29.55 4.79
C GLU A 50 -16.15 -29.44 5.68
N ARG A 51 -16.00 -28.98 6.93
CA ARG A 51 -17.13 -28.78 7.86
C ARG A 51 -18.13 -27.77 7.32
N LEU A 52 -17.64 -26.63 6.83
CA LEU A 52 -18.45 -25.59 6.21
C LEU A 52 -19.17 -26.12 4.96
N SER A 53 -18.47 -26.91 4.16
CA SER A 53 -19.04 -27.56 2.97
C SER A 53 -20.19 -28.50 3.33
N ILE A 54 -19.99 -29.38 4.32
CA ILE A 54 -21.01 -30.33 4.79
C ILE A 54 -22.22 -29.58 5.36
N ALA A 55 -21.98 -28.53 6.15
CA ALA A 55 -23.06 -27.70 6.69
C ALA A 55 -23.88 -27.02 5.58
N ALA A 56 -23.22 -26.50 4.54
CA ALA A 56 -23.90 -25.95 3.37
C ALA A 56 -24.73 -27.01 2.63
N LEU A 57 -24.18 -28.19 2.36
CA LEU A 57 -24.87 -29.30 1.70
C LEU A 57 -26.09 -29.79 2.48
N ASN A 58 -26.00 -29.87 3.80
CA ASN A 58 -27.13 -30.23 4.66
C ASN A 58 -28.25 -29.19 4.58
N LYS A 59 -27.92 -27.89 4.59
CA LYS A 59 -28.91 -26.82 4.41
C LYS A 59 -29.58 -26.88 3.03
N ILE A 60 -28.82 -27.17 1.98
CA ILE A 60 -29.36 -27.37 0.62
C ILE A 60 -30.34 -28.55 0.61
N LYS A 61 -29.96 -29.67 1.22
CA LYS A 61 -30.82 -30.87 1.32
C LYS A 61 -32.11 -30.58 2.07
N GLU A 62 -32.03 -29.90 3.20
CA GLU A 62 -33.21 -29.51 3.98
C GLU A 62 -34.18 -28.64 3.17
N LEU A 63 -33.66 -27.74 2.33
CA LEU A 63 -34.48 -26.88 1.47
C LEU A 63 -35.16 -27.67 0.36
N ILE A 64 -34.43 -28.54 -0.32
CA ILE A 64 -34.96 -29.40 -1.39
C ILE A 64 -36.06 -30.32 -0.83
N ASP A 65 -35.83 -30.95 0.33
CA ASP A 65 -36.74 -31.94 0.89
C ASP A 65 -38.01 -31.33 1.52
N ASN A 66 -37.89 -30.15 2.15
CA ASN A 66 -38.96 -29.58 2.97
C ASN A 66 -39.59 -28.32 2.38
N ASN A 67 -39.13 -27.85 1.21
CA ASN A 67 -39.61 -26.64 0.54
C ASN A 67 -39.60 -25.40 1.47
N LYS A 68 -38.60 -25.33 2.38
CA LYS A 68 -38.40 -24.23 3.35
C LYS A 68 -37.93 -22.95 2.64
N THR A 69 -37.94 -21.83 3.36
CA THR A 69 -37.45 -20.53 2.86
C THR A 69 -35.93 -20.49 2.71
N GLU A 70 -35.44 -19.96 1.58
CA GLU A 70 -34.02 -19.80 1.24
C GLU A 70 -33.25 -18.87 2.20
N ILE A 71 -33.94 -18.10 3.05
CA ILE A 71 -33.35 -17.13 3.99
C ILE A 71 -32.29 -17.77 4.89
N ASN A 72 -32.53 -18.98 5.42
CA ASN A 72 -31.58 -19.65 6.31
C ASN A 72 -30.29 -20.09 5.60
N LEU A 73 -30.36 -20.36 4.29
CA LEU A 73 -29.19 -20.66 3.47
C LEU A 73 -28.46 -19.36 3.13
N LEU A 74 -29.19 -18.31 2.75
CA LEU A 74 -28.61 -16.99 2.50
C LEU A 74 -27.85 -16.46 3.72
N MET A 75 -28.45 -16.48 4.91
CA MET A 75 -27.78 -16.02 6.14
C MET A 75 -26.51 -16.82 6.41
N TYR A 76 -26.55 -18.14 6.20
CA TYR A 76 -25.38 -18.98 6.37
C TYR A 76 -24.25 -18.62 5.39
N LEU A 77 -24.56 -18.40 4.11
CA LEU A 77 -23.57 -18.02 3.09
C LEU A 77 -22.97 -16.63 3.35
N ARG A 78 -23.72 -15.72 3.97
CA ARG A 78 -23.20 -14.40 4.38
C ARG A 78 -22.27 -14.47 5.57
N GLU A 79 -22.60 -15.33 6.54
CA GLU A 79 -21.74 -15.58 7.71
C GLU A 79 -20.52 -16.43 7.35
N ASN A 80 -20.60 -17.22 6.28
CA ASN A 80 -19.57 -18.15 5.82
C ASN A 80 -19.48 -18.04 4.29
N PRO A 81 -18.73 -17.06 3.76
CA PRO A 81 -18.66 -16.79 2.33
C PRO A 81 -18.19 -18.01 1.52
N LEU A 82 -18.92 -18.33 0.44
CA LEU A 82 -18.67 -19.55 -0.34
C LEU A 82 -17.25 -19.64 -0.89
N HIS A 83 -16.64 -18.51 -1.28
CA HIS A 83 -15.29 -18.46 -1.85
C HIS A 83 -14.22 -19.00 -0.87
N GLU A 84 -14.45 -18.95 0.43
CA GLU A 84 -13.49 -19.41 1.43
C GLU A 84 -13.28 -20.93 1.44
N TYR A 85 -14.30 -21.67 1.02
CA TYR A 85 -14.35 -23.14 1.04
C TYR A 85 -14.83 -23.75 -0.30
N ILE A 86 -14.85 -22.97 -1.38
CA ILE A 86 -15.43 -23.34 -2.69
C ILE A 86 -14.84 -24.63 -3.28
N TYR A 87 -13.53 -24.86 -3.13
CA TYR A 87 -12.86 -26.05 -3.64
C TYR A 87 -13.34 -27.33 -2.94
N ALA A 88 -13.34 -27.32 -1.60
CA ALA A 88 -13.85 -28.43 -0.79
C ALA A 88 -15.34 -28.68 -1.04
N PHE A 89 -16.12 -27.59 -1.15
CA PHE A 89 -17.55 -27.69 -1.43
C PHE A 89 -17.82 -28.33 -2.78
N THR A 90 -17.12 -27.91 -3.83
CA THR A 90 -17.32 -28.44 -5.19
C THR A 90 -16.98 -29.92 -5.27
N ASP A 91 -15.92 -30.36 -4.58
CA ASP A 91 -15.56 -31.78 -4.54
C ASP A 91 -16.57 -32.62 -3.75
N LEU A 92 -17.00 -32.15 -2.58
CA LEU A 92 -18.00 -32.86 -1.77
C LEU A 92 -19.38 -32.89 -2.43
N LEU A 93 -19.82 -31.78 -3.02
CA LEU A 93 -21.09 -31.69 -3.73
C LEU A 93 -21.20 -32.78 -4.80
N ARG A 94 -20.14 -32.96 -5.59
CA ARG A 94 -20.09 -34.01 -6.61
C ARG A 94 -20.28 -35.40 -6.00
N VAL A 95 -19.52 -35.71 -4.95
CA VAL A 95 -19.64 -37.01 -4.26
C VAL A 95 -21.07 -37.23 -3.77
N TYR A 96 -21.71 -36.19 -3.22
CA TYR A 96 -23.10 -36.28 -2.76
C TYR A 96 -24.09 -36.52 -3.91
N ILE A 97 -23.86 -35.93 -5.09
CA ILE A 97 -24.68 -36.19 -6.29
C ILE A 97 -24.45 -37.62 -6.80
N GLU A 98 -23.20 -38.08 -6.86
CA GLU A 98 -22.81 -39.41 -7.33
C GLU A 98 -23.33 -40.54 -6.42
N GLU A 99 -23.33 -40.32 -5.11
CA GLU A 99 -23.87 -41.25 -4.09
C GLU A 99 -25.40 -41.11 -3.89
N GLU A 100 -26.10 -40.47 -4.85
CA GLU A 100 -27.56 -40.32 -4.87
C GLU A 100 -28.16 -39.65 -3.61
N PHE A 101 -27.37 -38.86 -2.88
CA PHE A 101 -27.87 -38.09 -1.73
C PHE A 101 -28.91 -37.04 -2.15
N PHE A 102 -28.75 -36.52 -3.37
CA PHE A 102 -29.71 -35.67 -4.05
C PHE A 102 -30.33 -36.40 -5.23
N LYS A 103 -31.64 -36.21 -5.46
CA LYS A 103 -32.22 -36.57 -6.75
C LYS A 103 -31.76 -35.57 -7.80
N VAL A 104 -31.16 -36.07 -8.88
CA VAL A 104 -30.56 -35.30 -9.97
C VAL A 104 -31.48 -34.17 -10.47
N ASP A 105 -32.75 -34.48 -10.77
CA ASP A 105 -33.70 -33.48 -11.27
C ASP A 105 -34.04 -32.40 -10.23
N GLU A 106 -34.12 -32.77 -8.95
CA GLU A 106 -34.45 -31.83 -7.87
C GLU A 106 -33.32 -30.83 -7.64
N ILE A 107 -32.07 -31.32 -7.56
CA ILE A 107 -30.90 -30.45 -7.38
C ILE A 107 -30.63 -29.60 -8.63
N TYR A 108 -30.86 -30.13 -9.83
CA TYR A 108 -30.72 -29.36 -11.07
C TYR A 108 -31.74 -28.20 -11.13
N ASN A 109 -33.01 -28.48 -10.85
CA ASN A 109 -34.05 -27.45 -10.83
C ASN A 109 -33.81 -26.41 -9.73
N PHE A 110 -33.32 -26.85 -8.57
CA PHE A 110 -32.91 -25.96 -7.49
C PHE A 110 -31.78 -25.03 -7.93
N ALA A 111 -30.74 -25.57 -8.58
CA ALA A 111 -29.61 -24.79 -9.08
C ALA A 111 -30.01 -23.77 -10.15
N ILE A 112 -30.89 -24.14 -11.10
CA ILE A 112 -31.45 -23.21 -12.09
C ILE A 112 -32.22 -22.09 -11.39
N LYS A 113 -33.05 -22.43 -10.39
CA LYS A 113 -33.81 -21.43 -9.63
C LYS A 113 -32.88 -20.42 -8.96
N LEU A 114 -31.85 -20.88 -8.24
CA LEU A 114 -30.90 -20.01 -7.58
C LEU A 114 -30.17 -19.10 -8.58
N ALA A 115 -29.64 -19.68 -9.66
CA ALA A 115 -28.84 -18.94 -10.64
C ALA A 115 -29.66 -17.93 -11.47
N THR A 116 -30.96 -18.18 -11.71
CA THR A 116 -31.76 -17.38 -12.65
C THR A 116 -32.87 -16.53 -12.02
N GLN A 117 -33.26 -16.80 -10.77
CA GLN A 117 -34.40 -16.14 -10.11
C GLN A 117 -34.02 -15.41 -8.82
N SER A 118 -32.80 -15.62 -8.30
CA SER A 118 -32.34 -14.94 -7.09
C SER A 118 -32.03 -13.46 -7.34
N ILE A 119 -32.28 -12.64 -6.31
CA ILE A 119 -31.87 -11.24 -6.21
C ILE A 119 -30.61 -11.07 -5.33
N TYR A 120 -30.12 -12.17 -4.75
CA TYR A 120 -28.96 -12.21 -3.87
C TYR A 120 -27.82 -12.93 -4.58
N ASP A 121 -26.67 -12.26 -4.66
CA ASP A 121 -25.46 -12.73 -5.31
C ASP A 121 -24.92 -14.02 -4.67
N ASP A 122 -24.93 -14.14 -3.34
CA ASP A 122 -24.55 -15.34 -2.59
C ASP A 122 -25.24 -16.62 -3.13
N LEU A 123 -26.55 -16.51 -3.37
CA LEU A 123 -27.36 -17.61 -3.88
C LEU A 123 -27.10 -17.85 -5.37
N VAL A 124 -26.87 -16.81 -6.17
CA VAL A 124 -26.49 -16.95 -7.58
C VAL A 124 -25.15 -17.68 -7.70
N LYS A 125 -24.16 -17.28 -6.90
CA LYS A 125 -22.82 -17.91 -6.80
C LYS A 125 -22.94 -19.39 -6.45
N LEU A 126 -23.76 -19.75 -5.46
CA LEU A 126 -24.05 -21.15 -5.15
C LEU A 126 -24.75 -21.88 -6.32
N GLY A 127 -25.74 -21.25 -6.94
CA GLY A 127 -26.45 -21.81 -8.10
C GLY A 127 -25.51 -22.14 -9.25
N ILE A 128 -24.55 -21.26 -9.55
CA ILE A 128 -23.49 -21.45 -10.55
C ILE A 128 -22.69 -22.73 -10.25
N ILE A 129 -22.20 -22.89 -9.01
CA ILE A 129 -21.37 -24.05 -8.63
C ILE A 129 -22.15 -25.36 -8.74
N ILE A 130 -23.41 -25.37 -8.31
CA ILE A 130 -24.24 -26.57 -8.44
C ILE A 130 -24.50 -26.88 -9.93
N LEU A 131 -24.79 -25.88 -10.75
CA LEU A 131 -25.01 -26.05 -12.20
C LEU A 131 -23.80 -26.60 -12.95
N GLY A 132 -22.58 -26.38 -12.45
CA GLY A 132 -21.34 -26.97 -12.97
C GLY A 132 -21.33 -28.49 -13.04
N ASN A 133 -22.23 -29.17 -12.34
CA ASN A 133 -22.36 -30.64 -12.39
C ASN A 133 -23.25 -31.13 -13.56
N PHE A 134 -23.83 -30.22 -14.34
CA PHE A 134 -24.80 -30.56 -15.39
C PHE A 134 -24.38 -29.98 -16.74
N GLU A 135 -23.46 -30.66 -17.44
CA GLU A 135 -22.94 -30.25 -18.76
C GLU A 135 -24.01 -30.40 -19.88
N ASN A 136 -24.92 -29.43 -19.97
CA ASN A 136 -25.91 -29.32 -21.05
C ASN A 136 -25.98 -27.88 -21.60
N ASP A 137 -26.58 -27.70 -22.78
CA ASP A 137 -26.61 -26.41 -23.49
C ASP A 137 -27.29 -25.29 -22.69
N TYR A 138 -28.30 -25.62 -21.89
CA TYR A 138 -29.00 -24.62 -21.08
C TYR A 138 -28.14 -24.17 -19.90
N SER A 139 -27.53 -25.11 -19.16
CA SER A 139 -26.57 -24.79 -18.10
C SER A 139 -25.42 -23.96 -18.64
N LYS A 140 -24.80 -24.37 -19.76
CA LYS A 140 -23.70 -23.63 -20.40
C LYS A 140 -24.11 -22.19 -20.73
N ARG A 141 -25.33 -21.99 -21.25
CA ARG A 141 -25.84 -20.65 -21.55
C ARG A 141 -26.00 -19.79 -20.29
N VAL A 142 -26.60 -20.34 -19.24
CA VAL A 142 -26.79 -19.62 -17.97
C VAL A 142 -25.44 -19.25 -17.36
N LEU A 143 -24.51 -20.21 -17.29
CA LEU A 143 -23.16 -20.02 -16.77
C LEU A 143 -22.40 -18.96 -17.56
N LEU A 144 -22.45 -18.96 -18.90
CA LEU A 144 -21.78 -17.96 -19.72
C LEU A 144 -22.38 -16.55 -19.54
N THR A 145 -23.72 -16.42 -19.51
CA THR A 145 -24.37 -15.13 -19.28
C THR A 145 -23.94 -14.52 -17.95
N LEU A 146 -23.88 -15.32 -16.89
CA LEU A 146 -23.40 -14.86 -15.58
C LEU A 146 -21.89 -14.58 -15.60
N GLY A 147 -21.11 -15.48 -16.21
CA GLY A 147 -19.64 -15.44 -16.21
C GLY A 147 -19.02 -14.27 -16.96
N TYR A 148 -19.75 -13.63 -17.88
CA TYR A 148 -19.31 -12.37 -18.50
C TYR A 148 -19.35 -11.16 -17.55
N HIS A 149 -20.02 -11.28 -16.40
CA HIS A 149 -19.95 -10.30 -15.32
C HIS A 149 -18.86 -10.71 -14.32
N SER A 150 -17.90 -9.81 -14.06
CA SER A 150 -16.67 -10.12 -13.31
C SER A 150 -16.93 -10.64 -11.89
N GLU A 151 -18.03 -10.22 -11.27
CA GLU A 151 -18.53 -10.74 -9.97
C GLU A 151 -18.73 -12.26 -9.93
N PHE A 152 -19.11 -12.87 -11.06
CA PHE A 152 -19.46 -14.29 -11.14
C PHE A 152 -18.43 -15.12 -11.90
N THR A 153 -17.44 -14.49 -12.55
CA THR A 153 -16.49 -15.19 -13.43
C THR A 153 -15.71 -16.28 -12.70
N LEU A 154 -15.21 -16.03 -11.49
CA LEU A 154 -14.50 -17.05 -10.71
C LEU A 154 -15.37 -18.28 -10.44
N TYR A 155 -16.60 -18.07 -9.96
CA TYR A 155 -17.53 -19.17 -9.69
C TYR A 155 -17.87 -19.96 -10.95
N VAL A 156 -18.01 -19.29 -12.09
CA VAL A 156 -18.23 -19.97 -13.37
C VAL A 156 -17.02 -20.79 -13.74
N LEU A 157 -15.80 -20.25 -13.66
CA LEU A 157 -14.55 -20.97 -13.94
C LEU A 157 -14.40 -22.22 -13.07
N GLU A 158 -14.75 -22.14 -11.79
CA GLU A 158 -14.74 -23.29 -10.88
C GLU A 158 -15.83 -24.31 -11.22
N ALA A 159 -17.04 -23.85 -11.54
CA ALA A 159 -18.15 -24.71 -11.93
C ALA A 159 -17.84 -25.53 -13.20
N ILE A 160 -17.17 -24.93 -14.19
CA ILE A 160 -16.89 -25.57 -15.49
C ILE A 160 -15.59 -26.37 -15.53
N ASN A 161 -14.83 -26.47 -14.43
CA ASN A 161 -13.44 -26.97 -14.44
C ASN A 161 -13.26 -28.40 -15.01
N ARG A 162 -14.36 -29.17 -15.08
CA ARG A 162 -14.42 -30.54 -15.63
C ARG A 162 -15.15 -30.65 -16.97
N PHE A 163 -15.63 -29.54 -17.53
CA PHE A 163 -16.28 -29.55 -18.83
C PHE A 163 -15.29 -29.92 -19.94
N SER A 164 -15.80 -30.66 -20.93
CA SER A 164 -14.99 -31.14 -22.06
C SER A 164 -14.32 -30.02 -22.87
N ASP A 165 -14.94 -28.85 -22.92
CA ASP A 165 -14.50 -27.64 -23.61
C ASP A 165 -13.96 -26.54 -22.67
N TYR A 166 -13.59 -26.90 -21.43
CA TYR A 166 -13.12 -25.98 -20.38
C TYR A 166 -12.19 -24.87 -20.90
N ASN A 167 -11.04 -25.23 -21.47
CA ASN A 167 -10.05 -24.23 -21.89
C ASN A 167 -10.55 -23.29 -23.00
N SER A 168 -11.51 -23.75 -23.83
CA SER A 168 -12.15 -22.91 -24.84
C SER A 168 -13.13 -21.92 -24.21
N ILE A 169 -13.88 -22.36 -23.18
CA ILE A 169 -14.76 -21.48 -22.42
C ILE A 169 -13.95 -20.45 -21.63
N VAL A 170 -12.87 -20.87 -20.96
CA VAL A 170 -11.96 -19.95 -20.24
C VAL A 170 -11.39 -18.91 -21.18
N TYR A 171 -10.94 -19.31 -22.38
CA TYR A 171 -10.46 -18.37 -23.40
C TYR A 171 -11.55 -17.37 -23.83
N ASN A 172 -12.79 -17.86 -23.98
CA ASN A 172 -13.92 -17.01 -24.32
C ASN A 172 -14.26 -16.01 -23.19
N LEU A 173 -14.22 -16.44 -21.92
CA LEU A 173 -14.39 -15.54 -20.78
C LEU A 173 -13.27 -14.51 -20.72
N LEU A 174 -12.01 -14.92 -20.90
CA LEU A 174 -10.84 -14.05 -20.90
C LEU A 174 -10.97 -12.88 -21.91
N LYS A 175 -11.48 -13.18 -23.11
CA LYS A 175 -11.69 -12.17 -24.16
C LYS A 175 -12.85 -11.21 -23.86
N ASN A 176 -13.83 -11.64 -23.07
CA ASN A 176 -15.12 -10.96 -22.91
C ASN A 176 -15.41 -10.52 -21.46
N THR A 177 -14.41 -10.54 -20.59
CA THR A 177 -14.46 -10.00 -19.22
C THR A 177 -13.36 -8.96 -19.06
N ASP A 178 -13.40 -8.16 -18.00
CA ASP A 178 -12.32 -7.23 -17.64
C ASP A 178 -12.12 -7.18 -16.12
N GLY A 179 -11.09 -6.48 -15.64
CA GLY A 179 -10.75 -6.41 -14.21
C GLY A 179 -10.46 -7.78 -13.61
N TYR A 180 -10.95 -8.03 -12.40
CA TYR A 180 -10.77 -9.30 -11.69
C TYR A 180 -11.33 -10.52 -12.44
N GLY A 181 -12.40 -10.36 -13.24
CA GLY A 181 -12.93 -11.43 -14.10
C GLY A 181 -11.94 -11.88 -15.16
N ARG A 182 -11.22 -10.93 -15.77
CA ARG A 182 -10.15 -11.22 -16.73
C ARG A 182 -8.92 -11.80 -16.04
N LEU A 183 -8.52 -11.27 -14.89
CA LEU A 183 -7.40 -11.79 -14.11
C LEU A 183 -7.60 -13.26 -13.73
N CYS A 184 -8.75 -13.62 -13.14
CA CYS A 184 -9.02 -15.01 -12.78
C CYS A 184 -9.10 -15.92 -14.01
N SER A 185 -9.68 -15.45 -15.12
CA SER A 185 -9.69 -16.17 -16.39
C SER A 185 -8.26 -16.41 -16.91
N LEU A 186 -7.38 -15.42 -16.81
CA LEU A 186 -5.98 -15.50 -17.26
C LEU A 186 -5.20 -16.53 -16.46
N ILE A 187 -5.36 -16.54 -15.13
CA ILE A 187 -4.70 -17.49 -14.22
C ILE A 187 -5.09 -18.93 -14.56
N LYS A 188 -6.36 -19.16 -14.90
CA LYS A 188 -6.90 -20.49 -15.20
C LYS A 188 -6.64 -20.93 -16.65
N PHE A 189 -6.33 -20.01 -17.55
CA PHE A 189 -6.19 -20.26 -18.98
C PHE A 189 -4.87 -20.94 -19.36
N LYS A 190 -4.92 -21.92 -20.28
CA LYS A 190 -3.74 -22.58 -20.85
C LYS A 190 -3.58 -22.22 -22.33
N ALA A 191 -2.68 -21.29 -22.62
CA ALA A 191 -2.38 -20.81 -23.97
C ALA A 191 -1.50 -21.78 -24.78
N VAL A 192 -2.11 -22.84 -25.30
CA VAL A 192 -1.38 -23.90 -26.04
C VAL A 192 -1.21 -23.62 -27.53
N LYS A 193 -2.05 -22.76 -28.13
CA LYS A 193 -1.98 -22.38 -29.55
C LYS A 193 -1.26 -21.05 -29.73
N GLU A 194 -0.46 -20.92 -30.77
CA GLU A 194 0.26 -19.67 -31.11
C GLU A 194 -0.66 -18.44 -31.22
N GLU A 195 -1.85 -18.59 -31.81
CA GLU A 195 -2.85 -17.51 -31.89
C GLU A 195 -3.30 -17.03 -30.49
N GLN A 196 -3.44 -17.96 -29.53
CA GLN A 196 -3.81 -17.62 -28.17
C GLN A 196 -2.68 -16.84 -27.47
N LYS A 197 -1.43 -17.28 -27.65
CA LYS A 197 -0.25 -16.60 -27.10
C LYS A 197 -0.13 -15.17 -27.64
N LYS A 198 -0.37 -15.02 -28.95
CA LYS A 198 -0.42 -13.71 -29.62
C LYS A 198 -1.48 -12.80 -28.99
N VAL A 199 -2.71 -13.28 -28.85
CA VAL A 199 -3.82 -12.51 -28.26
C VAL A 199 -3.51 -12.08 -26.82
N LEU A 200 -2.83 -12.91 -26.02
CA LEU A 200 -2.43 -12.52 -24.66
C LEU A 200 -1.52 -11.29 -24.64
N ILE A 201 -0.53 -11.23 -25.53
CA ILE A 201 0.47 -10.14 -25.57
C ILE A 201 -0.04 -8.91 -26.33
N GLU A 202 -0.86 -9.10 -27.37
CA GLU A 202 -1.28 -7.99 -28.24
C GLU A 202 -2.64 -7.37 -27.86
N GLU A 203 -3.55 -8.11 -27.21
CA GLU A 203 -4.92 -7.62 -26.93
C GLU A 203 -5.24 -7.62 -25.43
N ILE A 204 -4.94 -8.71 -24.72
CA ILE A 204 -5.38 -8.89 -23.33
C ILE A 204 -4.61 -8.00 -22.37
N VAL A 205 -3.30 -7.84 -22.56
CA VAL A 205 -2.46 -7.04 -21.64
C VAL A 205 -2.87 -5.57 -21.60
N GLU A 206 -3.31 -4.99 -22.72
CA GLU A 206 -3.64 -3.55 -22.82
C GLU A 206 -4.99 -3.20 -22.19
N THR A 207 -5.89 -4.17 -22.10
CA THR A 207 -7.31 -3.91 -21.83
C THR A 207 -7.71 -4.14 -20.38
N THR A 208 -6.75 -4.44 -19.49
CA THR A 208 -7.00 -4.86 -18.10
C THR A 208 -7.15 -3.69 -17.13
N THR A 209 -8.34 -3.11 -17.00
CA THR A 209 -8.60 -2.06 -15.99
C THR A 209 -8.37 -2.62 -14.57
N CYS A 210 -7.92 -1.82 -13.59
CA CYS A 210 -7.71 -2.13 -12.17
C CYS A 210 -6.75 -3.28 -11.77
N VAL A 211 -6.29 -4.11 -12.71
CA VAL A 211 -5.41 -5.27 -12.47
C VAL A 211 -4.27 -5.37 -13.48
N LYS A 212 -3.83 -4.23 -14.06
CA LYS A 212 -2.83 -4.16 -15.14
C LYS A 212 -1.54 -4.87 -14.75
N ARG A 213 -1.13 -4.62 -13.50
CA ARG A 213 0.08 -5.19 -12.89
C ARG A 213 0.01 -6.71 -12.79
N ASP A 214 -1.04 -7.24 -12.18
CA ASP A 214 -1.15 -8.67 -11.90
C ASP A 214 -1.28 -9.47 -13.21
N CYS A 215 -2.07 -8.98 -14.17
CA CYS A 215 -2.18 -9.59 -15.49
C CYS A 215 -0.83 -9.64 -16.22
N SER A 216 -0.09 -8.53 -16.22
CA SER A 216 1.22 -8.45 -16.86
C SER A 216 2.24 -9.40 -16.20
N LEU A 217 2.21 -9.52 -14.88
CA LEU A 217 3.05 -10.46 -14.14
C LEU A 217 2.71 -11.92 -14.48
N PHE A 218 1.42 -12.28 -14.50
CA PHE A 218 0.99 -13.63 -14.88
C PHE A 218 1.38 -13.98 -16.33
N ILE A 219 1.30 -13.04 -17.27
CA ILE A 219 1.76 -13.25 -18.65
C ILE A 219 3.30 -13.44 -18.67
N MET A 220 4.08 -12.59 -18.02
CA MET A 220 5.55 -12.67 -18.02
C MET A 220 6.11 -13.94 -17.40
N THR A 221 5.40 -14.50 -16.40
CA THR A 221 5.80 -15.72 -15.69
C THR A 221 5.21 -17.00 -16.30
N ASN A 222 4.37 -16.89 -17.32
CA ASN A 222 3.71 -18.05 -17.90
C ASN A 222 4.69 -18.89 -18.73
N THR A 223 4.98 -20.10 -18.24
CA THR A 223 5.93 -21.03 -18.87
C THR A 223 5.49 -21.46 -20.28
N LEU A 224 4.19 -21.43 -20.61
CA LEU A 224 3.69 -21.74 -21.95
C LEU A 224 3.99 -20.64 -22.98
N LEU A 225 4.33 -19.43 -22.52
CA LEU A 225 4.66 -18.29 -23.36
C LEU A 225 6.16 -18.14 -23.61
N GLU A 226 7.01 -18.89 -22.92
CA GLU A 226 8.47 -18.71 -23.00
C GLU A 226 8.99 -18.79 -24.44
N ASP A 227 8.67 -19.87 -25.15
CA ASP A 227 9.11 -20.07 -26.54
C ASP A 227 8.54 -18.99 -27.49
N TYR A 228 7.33 -18.50 -27.21
CA TYR A 228 6.71 -17.46 -28.02
C TYR A 228 7.43 -16.13 -27.83
N ILE A 229 7.66 -15.73 -26.58
CA ILE A 229 8.38 -14.49 -26.22
C ILE A 229 9.82 -14.54 -26.75
N ASP A 230 10.50 -15.68 -26.61
CA ASP A 230 11.87 -15.85 -27.11
C ASP A 230 11.98 -15.72 -28.63
N ASN A 231 10.91 -16.06 -29.37
CA ASN A 231 10.89 -15.99 -30.83
C ASN A 231 10.07 -14.82 -31.39
N ILE A 232 9.46 -14.00 -30.54
CA ILE A 232 8.61 -12.90 -30.98
C ILE A 232 9.39 -11.93 -31.87
N VAL A 233 8.74 -11.50 -32.96
CA VAL A 233 9.22 -10.44 -33.82
C VAL A 233 8.46 -9.18 -33.43
N ILE A 234 9.19 -8.18 -32.96
CA ILE A 234 8.58 -6.92 -32.52
C ILE A 234 8.39 -6.00 -33.71
N ASP A 235 7.14 -5.65 -34.00
CA ASP A 235 6.74 -4.75 -35.06
C ASP A 235 5.82 -3.65 -34.53
N LYS A 236 5.31 -2.80 -35.42
CA LYS A 236 4.48 -1.66 -35.02
C LYS A 236 3.19 -2.07 -34.30
N ASN A 237 2.63 -3.24 -34.61
CA ASN A 237 1.31 -3.66 -34.12
C ASN A 237 1.39 -4.23 -32.70
N ASN A 238 2.49 -4.91 -32.36
CA ASN A 238 2.66 -5.53 -31.03
C ASN A 238 3.57 -4.72 -30.08
N PHE A 239 4.22 -3.65 -30.56
CA PHE A 239 5.15 -2.87 -29.74
C PHE A 239 4.49 -2.34 -28.46
N THR A 240 3.32 -1.72 -28.58
CA THR A 240 2.57 -1.14 -27.45
C THR A 240 2.17 -2.21 -26.42
N GLY A 241 1.66 -3.35 -26.85
CA GLY A 241 1.31 -4.46 -25.94
C GLY A 241 2.53 -4.98 -25.18
N ILE A 242 3.70 -5.02 -25.83
CA ILE A 242 4.96 -5.37 -25.15
C ILE A 242 5.41 -4.25 -24.20
N SER A 243 5.19 -2.97 -24.53
CA SER A 243 5.41 -1.85 -23.61
C SER A 243 4.56 -2.01 -22.35
N TYR A 244 3.26 -2.28 -22.49
CA TYR A 244 2.35 -2.56 -21.38
C TYR A 244 2.87 -3.70 -20.51
N LEU A 245 3.21 -4.84 -21.13
CA LEU A 245 3.73 -6.00 -20.45
C LEU A 245 4.99 -5.69 -19.63
N LEU A 246 5.95 -4.98 -20.21
CA LEU A 246 7.22 -4.64 -19.55
C LEU A 246 7.04 -3.58 -18.45
N ALA A 247 6.21 -2.56 -18.68
CA ALA A 247 5.94 -1.52 -17.70
C ALA A 247 5.28 -2.09 -16.44
N TYR A 248 4.21 -2.84 -16.60
CA TYR A 248 3.39 -3.29 -15.46
C TYR A 248 3.93 -4.55 -14.77
N SER A 249 4.60 -5.46 -15.48
CA SER A 249 5.14 -6.69 -14.85
C SER A 249 6.29 -6.44 -13.87
N SER A 250 7.04 -5.35 -14.07
CA SER A 250 8.31 -5.10 -13.36
C SER A 250 8.34 -3.81 -12.56
N PHE A 251 7.19 -3.13 -12.46
CA PHE A 251 6.97 -2.08 -11.47
C PHE A 251 7.29 -2.56 -10.04
N GLU A 252 7.21 -3.87 -9.81
CA GLU A 252 7.32 -4.50 -8.49
C GLU A 252 8.22 -5.75 -8.45
N ALA A 253 8.70 -6.23 -9.60
CA ALA A 253 9.48 -7.44 -9.72
C ALA A 253 10.75 -7.19 -10.54
N ASN A 254 11.86 -7.77 -10.08
CA ASN A 254 13.13 -7.63 -10.77
C ASN A 254 13.12 -8.44 -12.07
N PHE A 255 13.31 -7.77 -13.22
CA PHE A 255 13.39 -8.42 -14.54
C PHE A 255 14.32 -9.63 -14.57
N LYS A 256 15.40 -9.62 -13.77
CA LYS A 256 16.38 -10.71 -13.69
C LYS A 256 15.77 -12.04 -13.23
N MET A 257 14.63 -12.00 -12.54
CA MET A 257 13.90 -13.19 -12.09
C MET A 257 13.16 -13.90 -13.24
N PHE A 258 12.79 -13.18 -14.30
CA PHE A 258 12.07 -13.76 -15.43
C PHE A 258 13.05 -14.36 -16.45
N LYS A 259 12.81 -15.61 -16.85
CA LYS A 259 13.69 -16.35 -17.75
C LYS A 259 13.85 -15.71 -19.14
N VAL A 260 12.77 -15.15 -19.67
CA VAL A 260 12.71 -14.57 -21.02
C VAL A 260 12.97 -13.06 -21.07
N SER A 261 13.11 -12.38 -19.91
CA SER A 261 13.17 -10.92 -19.86
C SER A 261 14.32 -10.34 -20.65
N LYS A 262 15.53 -10.90 -20.53
CA LYS A 262 16.72 -10.39 -21.20
C LYS A 262 16.48 -10.29 -22.71
N ARG A 263 16.10 -11.40 -23.36
CA ARG A 263 15.92 -11.47 -24.81
C ARG A 263 14.79 -10.56 -25.27
N LEU A 264 13.69 -10.53 -24.52
CA LEU A 264 12.57 -9.63 -24.80
C LEU A 264 13.01 -8.16 -24.75
N ILE A 265 13.74 -7.77 -23.70
CA ILE A 265 14.26 -6.40 -23.52
C ILE A 265 15.26 -6.03 -24.62
N GLU A 266 16.18 -6.93 -25.02
CA GLU A 266 17.11 -6.67 -26.13
C GLU A 266 16.36 -6.33 -27.42
N LYS A 267 15.37 -7.14 -27.79
CA LYS A 267 14.53 -6.90 -28.97
C LYS A 267 13.70 -5.63 -28.82
N TYR A 268 13.13 -5.41 -27.64
CA TYR A 268 12.27 -4.27 -27.35
C TYR A 268 13.04 -2.96 -27.48
N LEU A 269 14.19 -2.82 -26.83
CA LEU A 269 15.02 -1.61 -26.90
C LEU A 269 15.53 -1.36 -28.33
N PHE A 270 15.84 -2.41 -29.08
CA PHE A 270 16.20 -2.26 -30.50
C PHE A 270 15.03 -1.68 -31.32
N SER A 271 13.83 -2.22 -31.14
CA SER A 271 12.61 -1.76 -31.82
C SER A 271 12.11 -0.40 -31.33
N ALA A 272 12.39 -0.04 -30.07
CA ALA A 272 11.97 1.21 -29.45
C ALA A 272 12.53 2.43 -30.18
N TYR A 273 13.71 2.33 -30.79
CA TYR A 273 14.25 3.42 -31.60
C TYR A 273 13.32 3.84 -32.75
N LYS A 274 12.51 2.91 -33.26
CA LYS A 274 11.63 3.08 -34.41
C LYS A 274 10.17 3.30 -34.02
N TYR A 275 9.68 2.61 -32.99
CA TYR A 275 8.25 2.55 -32.69
C TYR A 275 7.83 3.30 -31.44
N ALA A 276 8.73 3.55 -30.48
CA ALA A 276 8.37 4.16 -29.22
C ALA A 276 7.91 5.62 -29.40
N LYS A 277 6.71 5.93 -28.90
CA LYS A 277 6.10 7.26 -29.07
C LYS A 277 5.19 7.69 -27.91
N ASP A 278 4.49 6.76 -27.27
CA ASP A 278 3.43 7.08 -26.32
C ASP A 278 3.90 6.92 -24.86
N TYR A 279 3.05 7.30 -23.91
CA TYR A 279 3.34 7.24 -22.47
C TYR A 279 3.76 5.84 -22.00
N ILE A 280 3.05 4.80 -22.41
CA ILE A 280 3.37 3.43 -21.99
C ILE A 280 4.73 2.95 -22.50
N ASP A 281 5.15 3.42 -23.69
CA ASP A 281 6.47 3.10 -24.23
C ASP A 281 7.57 3.77 -23.41
N PHE A 282 7.36 5.05 -23.07
CA PHE A 282 8.25 5.78 -22.18
C PHE A 282 8.33 5.10 -20.81
N ALA A 283 7.18 4.70 -20.25
CA ALA A 283 7.09 4.02 -18.97
C ALA A 283 7.89 2.71 -18.97
N ALA A 284 7.70 1.87 -19.99
CA ALA A 284 8.43 0.62 -20.13
C ALA A 284 9.95 0.83 -20.17
N ILE A 285 10.44 1.81 -20.94
CA ILE A 285 11.88 2.09 -21.05
C ILE A 285 12.46 2.57 -19.71
N ALA A 286 11.77 3.45 -19.00
CA ALA A 286 12.19 3.93 -17.68
C ALA A 286 12.17 2.82 -16.61
N ILE A 287 11.16 1.94 -16.65
CA ILE A 287 11.05 0.79 -15.75
C ILE A 287 12.15 -0.24 -16.04
N ILE A 288 12.46 -0.48 -17.31
CA ILE A 288 13.61 -1.31 -17.71
C ILE A 288 14.89 -0.73 -17.11
N LYS A 289 15.18 0.56 -17.36
CA LYS A 289 16.41 1.21 -16.87
C LYS A 289 16.58 1.05 -15.36
N SER A 290 15.54 1.37 -14.60
CA SER A 290 15.58 1.35 -13.14
C SER A 290 15.70 -0.06 -12.55
N ASN A 291 15.11 -1.08 -13.18
CA ASN A 291 15.22 -2.47 -12.74
C ASN A 291 16.59 -3.12 -13.08
N ILE A 292 17.21 -2.72 -14.19
CA ILE A 292 18.51 -3.26 -14.61
C ILE A 292 19.69 -2.49 -14.00
N ALA A 293 19.47 -1.27 -13.51
CA ALA A 293 20.48 -0.45 -12.87
C ALA A 293 21.19 -1.24 -11.76
N THR A 294 22.52 -1.21 -11.80
CA THR A 294 23.34 -2.03 -10.91
C THR A 294 23.35 -1.40 -9.52
N ASP A 295 22.78 -2.07 -8.51
CA ASP A 295 23.03 -1.68 -7.13
C ASP A 295 24.51 -1.95 -6.84
N TRP A 296 25.26 -0.95 -6.37
CA TRP A 296 26.71 -1.06 -6.17
C TRP A 296 27.09 -2.19 -5.19
N ARG A 297 26.13 -2.66 -4.38
CA ARG A 297 26.25 -3.78 -3.45
C ARG A 297 26.22 -5.15 -4.13
N ASP A 298 25.64 -5.28 -5.33
CA ASP A 298 25.61 -6.52 -6.12
C ASP A 298 26.94 -6.82 -6.80
N SER A 299 27.93 -5.92 -6.69
CA SER A 299 29.23 -6.04 -7.35
C SER A 299 30.21 -6.98 -6.64
N ILE A 300 29.84 -7.54 -5.47
CA ILE A 300 30.77 -8.25 -4.59
C ILE A 300 30.66 -9.78 -4.69
N ASP A 301 29.53 -10.37 -5.11
CA ASP A 301 29.43 -11.83 -5.25
C ASP A 301 28.39 -12.24 -6.32
N SER A 302 28.86 -12.58 -7.52
CA SER A 302 28.39 -13.69 -8.39
C SER A 302 28.64 -13.34 -9.87
N GLU A 303 29.64 -13.98 -10.49
CA GLU A 303 29.86 -13.97 -11.94
C GLU A 303 28.77 -14.75 -12.72
N GLU A 304 27.76 -15.29 -12.05
CA GLU A 304 26.59 -15.93 -12.65
C GLU A 304 25.30 -15.27 -12.13
N LYS A 305 24.88 -14.15 -12.75
CA LYS A 305 23.51 -13.65 -12.54
C LYS A 305 22.54 -14.54 -13.32
N ASN A 306 21.44 -14.93 -12.67
CA ASN A 306 20.39 -15.80 -13.22
C ASN A 306 19.87 -15.33 -14.59
N ASN A 307 19.39 -16.26 -15.42
CA ASN A 307 18.68 -15.99 -16.69
C ASN A 307 19.49 -15.20 -17.75
N GLY A 308 20.82 -15.30 -17.72
CA GLY A 308 21.71 -14.78 -18.78
C GLY A 308 22.05 -13.29 -18.65
N TRP A 309 21.68 -12.65 -17.54
CA TRP A 309 22.07 -11.29 -17.19
C TRP A 309 23.56 -11.22 -16.82
N SER A 310 24.22 -10.11 -17.16
CA SER A 310 25.60 -9.83 -16.73
C SER A 310 25.78 -8.33 -16.59
N LEU A 311 26.77 -7.89 -15.80
CA LEU A 311 27.06 -6.47 -15.59
C LEU A 311 27.28 -5.71 -16.92
N ASN A 312 27.89 -6.36 -17.91
CA ASN A 312 28.12 -5.75 -19.23
C ASN A 312 26.82 -5.60 -20.01
N VAL A 313 25.93 -6.58 -19.93
CA VAL A 313 24.60 -6.52 -20.57
C VAL A 313 23.74 -5.45 -19.91
N GLU A 314 23.70 -5.42 -18.56
CA GLU A 314 22.98 -4.41 -17.77
C GLU A 314 23.42 -3.00 -18.17
N LYS A 315 24.73 -2.70 -18.11
CA LYS A 315 25.26 -1.37 -18.48
C LYS A 315 24.99 -1.00 -19.93
N SER A 316 25.05 -1.96 -20.86
CA SER A 316 24.76 -1.70 -22.26
C SER A 316 23.29 -1.35 -22.47
N MET A 317 22.38 -2.07 -21.83
CA MET A 317 20.94 -1.81 -21.92
C MET A 317 20.54 -0.53 -21.19
N GLU A 318 21.12 -0.25 -20.03
CA GLU A 318 20.91 0.97 -19.27
C GLU A 318 21.24 2.19 -20.11
N LYS A 319 22.39 2.19 -20.78
CA LYS A 319 22.76 3.25 -21.73
C LYS A 319 21.76 3.39 -22.88
N ASN A 320 21.30 2.29 -23.47
CA ASN A 320 20.28 2.35 -24.53
C ASN A 320 18.97 2.98 -24.01
N CYS A 321 18.56 2.64 -22.77
CA CYS A 321 17.40 3.23 -22.14
C CYS A 321 17.60 4.73 -21.92
N GLU A 322 18.75 5.16 -21.41
CA GLU A 322 19.05 6.59 -21.24
C GLU A 322 18.97 7.38 -22.54
N ASP A 323 19.52 6.82 -23.62
CA ASP A 323 19.50 7.44 -24.94
C ASP A 323 18.08 7.51 -25.53
N LEU A 324 17.25 6.49 -25.27
CA LEU A 324 15.84 6.48 -25.66
C LEU A 324 15.01 7.46 -24.84
N ILE A 325 15.18 7.48 -23.51
CA ILE A 325 14.47 8.38 -22.59
C ILE A 325 14.67 9.84 -23.01
N LYS A 326 15.89 10.24 -23.39
CA LYS A 326 16.19 11.63 -23.84
C LYS A 326 15.45 12.08 -25.10
N ARG A 327 14.81 11.15 -25.83
CA ARG A 327 14.07 11.48 -27.07
C ARG A 327 12.62 11.89 -26.81
N PHE A 328 12.10 11.62 -25.62
CA PHE A 328 10.74 11.93 -25.27
C PHE A 328 10.60 13.36 -24.76
N ASP A 329 9.47 13.98 -25.08
CA ASP A 329 9.00 15.20 -24.44
C ASP A 329 8.13 14.77 -23.25
N TYR A 330 8.74 14.70 -22.07
CA TYR A 330 8.12 14.14 -20.86
C TYR A 330 6.83 14.87 -20.49
N GLU A 331 6.88 16.20 -20.54
CA GLU A 331 5.75 17.05 -20.14
C GLU A 331 4.57 16.83 -21.09
N LYS A 332 4.83 16.83 -22.40
CA LYS A 332 3.81 16.56 -23.40
C LYS A 332 3.19 15.18 -23.21
N ILE A 333 4.00 14.15 -23.07
CA ILE A 333 3.53 12.76 -23.02
C ILE A 333 2.75 12.46 -21.74
N MET A 334 3.21 12.95 -20.59
CA MET A 334 2.47 12.81 -19.33
C MET A 334 1.16 13.60 -19.37
N THR A 335 1.16 14.79 -19.97
CA THR A 335 -0.07 15.58 -20.15
C THR A 335 -1.05 14.87 -21.07
N GLU A 336 -0.59 14.31 -22.19
CA GLU A 336 -1.44 13.55 -23.11
C GLU A 336 -2.05 12.31 -22.45
N GLU A 337 -1.28 11.59 -21.62
CA GLU A 337 -1.79 10.46 -20.83
C GLU A 337 -2.90 10.92 -19.87
N LEU A 338 -2.65 11.98 -19.09
CA LEU A 338 -3.62 12.54 -18.16
C LEU A 338 -4.85 13.18 -18.85
N ILE A 339 -4.79 13.45 -20.15
CA ILE A 339 -5.97 13.91 -20.91
C ILE A 339 -6.76 12.70 -21.44
N ASN A 340 -6.06 11.70 -21.98
CA ASN A 340 -6.69 10.66 -22.78
C ASN A 340 -7.14 9.45 -21.95
N ASN A 341 -6.51 9.18 -20.81
CA ASN A 341 -6.87 8.05 -19.95
C ASN A 341 -8.08 8.42 -19.09
N ASN A 342 -9.30 8.04 -19.46
CA ASN A 342 -10.50 8.41 -18.67
C ASN A 342 -10.62 7.63 -17.36
N ASP A 343 -10.04 6.44 -17.29
CA ASP A 343 -10.12 5.50 -16.16
C ASP A 343 -8.80 5.52 -15.38
N PHE A 344 -8.38 6.73 -14.99
CA PHE A 344 -7.11 6.92 -14.29
C PHE A 344 -7.19 6.45 -12.85
N GLU A 345 -6.47 5.37 -12.56
CA GLU A 345 -6.55 4.65 -11.29
C GLU A 345 -5.26 4.76 -10.46
N VAL A 346 -5.27 4.13 -9.28
CA VAL A 346 -4.13 4.08 -8.35
C VAL A 346 -2.87 3.55 -9.02
N GLU A 347 -2.98 2.53 -9.87
CA GLU A 347 -1.82 1.96 -10.59
C GLU A 347 -1.22 2.97 -11.58
N ASP A 348 -2.06 3.75 -12.27
CA ASP A 348 -1.60 4.78 -13.20
C ASP A 348 -0.89 5.93 -12.47
N ALA A 349 -1.48 6.38 -11.36
CA ALA A 349 -0.86 7.40 -10.51
C ALA A 349 0.47 6.91 -9.91
N SER A 350 0.51 5.66 -9.44
CA SER A 350 1.73 5.03 -8.92
C SER A 350 2.84 5.00 -9.97
N MET A 351 2.50 4.56 -11.19
CA MET A 351 3.45 4.50 -12.30
C MET A 351 3.91 5.91 -12.69
N MET A 352 3.01 6.87 -12.80
CA MET A 352 3.37 8.24 -13.15
C MET A 352 4.30 8.88 -12.11
N LEU A 353 3.99 8.73 -10.82
CA LEU A 353 4.84 9.21 -9.73
C LEU A 353 6.22 8.54 -9.74
N TYR A 354 6.28 7.25 -10.05
CA TYR A 354 7.54 6.54 -10.21
C TYR A 354 8.39 7.13 -11.33
N LEU A 355 7.77 7.38 -12.50
CA LEU A 355 8.46 7.98 -13.64
C LEU A 355 8.94 9.40 -13.30
N LEU A 356 8.14 10.19 -12.59
CA LEU A 356 8.54 11.51 -12.11
C LEU A 356 9.75 11.46 -11.16
N LYS A 357 9.77 10.50 -10.23
CA LYS A 357 10.91 10.26 -9.33
C LYS A 357 12.17 9.86 -10.11
N GLU A 358 12.03 8.96 -11.08
CA GLU A 358 13.14 8.52 -11.94
C GLU A 358 13.68 9.67 -12.79
N LEU A 359 12.81 10.49 -13.38
CA LEU A 359 13.19 11.66 -14.15
C LEU A 359 13.89 12.71 -13.29
N GLN A 360 13.38 12.95 -12.08
CA GLN A 360 14.02 13.84 -11.13
C GLN A 360 15.42 13.35 -10.74
N PHE A 361 15.56 12.08 -10.40
CA PHE A 361 16.83 11.51 -9.98
C PHE A 361 17.88 11.50 -11.10
N SER A 362 17.47 11.15 -12.32
CA SER A 362 18.39 10.90 -13.43
C SER A 362 18.66 12.13 -14.31
N TYR A 363 17.77 13.12 -14.31
CA TYR A 363 17.83 14.26 -15.23
C TYR A 363 17.56 15.61 -14.56
N ASP A 364 17.49 15.66 -13.22
CA ASP A 364 17.12 16.85 -12.44
C ASP A 364 15.79 17.49 -12.93
N TYR A 365 14.90 16.70 -13.52
CA TYR A 365 13.63 17.17 -14.05
C TYR A 365 12.64 17.44 -12.90
N ILE A 366 12.07 18.65 -12.91
CA ILE A 366 11.02 19.08 -12.00
C ILE A 366 9.76 19.25 -12.84
N VAL A 367 8.68 18.59 -12.43
CA VAL A 367 7.43 18.55 -13.20
C VAL A 367 6.70 19.89 -13.20
N ASP A 368 5.99 20.20 -14.28
CA ASP A 368 5.13 21.39 -14.33
C ASP A 368 3.95 21.27 -13.35
N SER A 369 3.57 22.38 -12.70
CA SER A 369 2.46 22.43 -11.75
C SER A 369 1.15 21.93 -12.37
N LYS A 370 0.93 22.11 -13.68
CA LYS A 370 -0.27 21.63 -14.37
C LYS A 370 -0.42 20.10 -14.31
N ILE A 371 0.68 19.35 -14.40
CA ILE A 371 0.63 17.88 -14.27
C ILE A 371 0.20 17.49 -12.86
N PHE A 372 0.72 18.17 -11.84
CA PHE A 372 0.24 18.00 -10.46
C PHE A 372 -1.27 18.28 -10.37
N GLU A 373 -1.74 19.41 -10.89
CA GLU A 373 -3.15 19.79 -10.84
C GLU A 373 -4.06 18.74 -11.50
N MET A 374 -3.64 18.22 -12.65
CA MET A 374 -4.37 17.18 -13.37
C MET A 374 -4.41 15.85 -12.61
N MET A 375 -3.27 15.41 -12.05
CA MET A 375 -3.21 14.21 -11.22
C MET A 375 -4.06 14.36 -9.96
N PHE A 376 -3.94 15.50 -9.28
CA PHE A 376 -4.68 15.78 -8.04
C PHE A 376 -6.18 15.89 -8.28
N SER A 377 -6.62 16.48 -9.40
CA SER A 377 -8.04 16.56 -9.75
C SER A 377 -8.66 15.20 -10.01
N ARG A 378 -7.87 14.24 -10.50
CA ARG A 378 -8.32 12.87 -10.76
C ARG A 378 -8.28 12.00 -9.51
N MET A 379 -7.26 12.20 -8.69
CA MET A 379 -7.06 11.45 -7.45
C MET A 379 -6.81 12.40 -6.27
N PRO A 380 -7.85 13.12 -5.80
CA PRO A 380 -7.69 14.04 -4.69
C PRO A 380 -7.16 13.31 -3.46
N PHE A 381 -6.16 13.93 -2.83
CA PHE A 381 -5.56 13.44 -1.59
C PHE A 381 -4.86 12.07 -1.67
N TYR A 382 -4.52 11.56 -2.86
CA TYR A 382 -3.77 10.31 -2.98
C TYR A 382 -2.39 10.39 -2.32
N PHE A 383 -2.15 9.51 -1.36
CA PHE A 383 -1.08 9.63 -0.38
C PHE A 383 0.33 9.68 -0.98
N ASP A 384 0.61 8.87 -2.00
CA ASP A 384 1.96 8.78 -2.59
C ASP A 384 2.38 10.08 -3.31
N MET A 385 1.43 10.95 -3.63
CA MET A 385 1.73 12.29 -4.15
C MET A 385 2.43 13.17 -3.11
N ILE A 386 2.16 12.99 -1.81
CA ILE A 386 2.76 13.80 -0.74
C ILE A 386 4.29 13.70 -0.79
N GLU A 387 4.83 12.49 -0.95
CA GLU A 387 6.28 12.27 -0.93
C GLU A 387 6.97 13.07 -2.05
N TYR A 388 6.45 12.98 -3.27
CA TYR A 388 7.05 13.69 -4.39
C TYR A 388 6.86 15.20 -4.27
N PHE A 389 5.64 15.68 -4.03
CA PHE A 389 5.30 17.10 -4.15
C PHE A 389 5.53 17.92 -2.88
N LEU A 390 5.23 17.38 -1.69
CA LEU A 390 5.28 18.10 -0.41
C LEU A 390 6.46 17.72 0.48
N ILE A 391 7.19 16.65 0.19
CA ILE A 391 8.40 16.27 0.93
C ILE A 391 9.64 16.58 0.07
N ASN A 392 9.74 15.96 -1.10
CA ASN A 392 10.95 16.07 -1.92
C ASN A 392 11.03 17.39 -2.69
N ASN A 393 9.88 17.97 -3.07
CA ASN A 393 9.80 19.16 -3.90
C ASN A 393 8.97 20.30 -3.27
N GLU A 394 8.88 20.33 -1.94
CA GLU A 394 7.98 21.22 -1.20
C GLU A 394 8.10 22.69 -1.61
N ARG A 395 9.32 23.18 -1.86
CA ARG A 395 9.58 24.60 -2.19
C ARG A 395 9.00 25.03 -3.53
N VAL A 396 8.82 24.07 -4.43
CA VAL A 396 8.27 24.31 -5.77
C VAL A 396 6.75 24.37 -5.68
N TYR A 397 6.13 23.37 -5.04
CA TYR A 397 4.68 23.15 -5.21
C TYR A 397 3.80 23.61 -4.05
N TYR A 398 4.33 23.90 -2.86
CA TYR A 398 3.46 24.09 -1.68
C TYR A 398 2.39 25.17 -1.83
N LYS A 399 2.65 26.23 -2.61
CA LYS A 399 1.67 27.31 -2.84
C LYS A 399 0.54 26.86 -3.74
N ASP A 400 0.89 26.22 -4.85
CA ASP A 400 -0.08 25.67 -5.80
C ASP A 400 -0.92 24.63 -5.08
N ILE A 401 -0.28 23.67 -4.40
CA ILE A 401 -0.95 22.65 -3.59
C ILE A 401 -1.87 23.27 -2.53
N TYR A 402 -1.40 24.28 -1.79
CA TYR A 402 -2.23 24.97 -0.80
C TYR A 402 -3.49 25.57 -1.42
N ASN A 403 -3.35 26.27 -2.56
CA ASN A 403 -4.48 26.89 -3.25
C ASN A 403 -5.49 25.84 -3.73
N PHE A 404 -5.01 24.70 -4.27
CA PHE A 404 -5.89 23.62 -4.70
C PHE A 404 -6.56 22.89 -3.53
N ILE A 405 -5.81 22.62 -2.47
CA ILE A 405 -6.29 21.86 -1.34
C ILE A 405 -7.31 22.65 -0.53
N ILE A 406 -7.08 23.94 -0.29
CA ILE A 406 -8.02 24.73 0.51
C ILE A 406 -9.40 24.84 -0.15
N ASP A 407 -9.47 24.74 -1.47
CA ASP A 407 -10.71 24.74 -2.26
C ASP A 407 -11.42 23.38 -2.26
N MET A 408 -10.69 22.27 -2.13
CA MET A 408 -11.24 20.91 -2.15
C MET A 408 -11.48 20.31 -0.75
N VAL A 409 -10.83 20.84 0.28
CA VAL A 409 -10.97 20.34 1.66
C VAL A 409 -12.40 20.57 2.17
N PRO A 410 -13.11 19.53 2.65
CA PRO A 410 -14.45 19.69 3.23
C PRO A 410 -14.45 20.62 4.45
N GLU A 411 -15.49 21.43 4.64
CA GLU A 411 -15.60 22.36 5.78
C GLU A 411 -15.59 21.62 7.13
N GLU A 412 -16.03 20.36 7.14
CA GLU A 412 -16.03 19.45 8.30
C GLU A 412 -14.64 19.28 8.88
N VAL A 413 -13.58 19.35 8.06
CA VAL A 413 -12.18 19.29 8.54
C VAL A 413 -11.90 20.36 9.59
N PHE A 414 -12.53 21.53 9.48
CA PHE A 414 -12.33 22.67 10.38
C PHE A 414 -13.48 22.90 11.36
N SER A 415 -14.59 22.16 11.26
CA SER A 415 -15.82 22.41 12.02
C SER A 415 -16.38 21.20 12.76
N GLU A 416 -15.95 19.98 12.40
CA GLU A 416 -16.37 18.73 13.06
C GLU A 416 -15.76 18.62 14.47
N SER A 417 -16.41 17.81 15.32
CA SER A 417 -15.98 17.60 16.71
C SER A 417 -14.54 17.07 16.79
N ARG A 418 -13.76 17.56 17.76
CA ARG A 418 -12.32 17.23 17.93
C ARG A 418 -12.00 15.84 18.50
N ASN A 419 -13.00 14.96 18.58
CA ASN A 419 -12.93 13.60 19.14
C ASN A 419 -13.26 12.55 18.07
N VAL A 420 -12.65 12.65 16.89
CA VAL A 420 -12.79 11.64 15.85
C VAL A 420 -11.58 10.72 15.95
N ASP A 421 -11.81 9.51 16.49
CA ASP A 421 -10.80 8.44 16.67
C ASP A 421 -10.92 7.35 15.58
N ASP A 422 -11.70 7.60 14.53
CA ASP A 422 -11.99 6.63 13.47
C ASP A 422 -11.02 6.83 12.28
N PRO A 423 -10.27 5.82 11.84
CA PRO A 423 -9.38 5.92 10.68
C PRO A 423 -10.07 5.57 9.36
N SER A 424 -10.94 6.44 8.83
CA SER A 424 -11.54 6.26 7.49
C SER A 424 -10.88 7.13 6.39
N VAL A 425 -11.08 6.75 5.11
CA VAL A 425 -10.66 7.51 3.91
C VAL A 425 -11.14 8.97 3.91
N LYS A 426 -12.23 9.29 4.64
CA LYS A 426 -12.75 10.65 4.86
C LYS A 426 -11.69 11.59 5.46
N TYR A 427 -10.63 11.07 6.08
CA TYR A 427 -9.61 11.84 6.81
C TYR A 427 -8.29 12.03 6.05
N LEU A 428 -8.17 11.54 4.81
CA LEU A 428 -7.03 11.85 3.95
C LEU A 428 -6.74 13.36 3.81
N PRO A 429 -7.74 14.27 3.73
CA PRO A 429 -7.48 15.71 3.68
C PRO A 429 -6.68 16.23 4.88
N ASP A 430 -6.93 15.70 6.08
CA ASP A 430 -6.25 16.11 7.31
C ASP A 430 -4.75 15.81 7.25
N VAL A 431 -4.37 14.65 6.70
CA VAL A 431 -2.96 14.26 6.50
C VAL A 431 -2.26 15.28 5.60
N TRP A 432 -2.88 15.66 4.49
CA TRP A 432 -2.30 16.64 3.57
C TRP A 432 -2.10 18.01 4.22
N ILE A 433 -3.03 18.45 5.07
CA ILE A 433 -2.88 19.71 5.82
C ILE A 433 -1.65 19.68 6.73
N VAL A 434 -1.34 18.54 7.38
CA VAL A 434 -0.12 18.40 8.21
C VAL A 434 1.15 18.65 7.37
N TYR A 435 1.21 18.12 6.14
CA TYR A 435 2.35 18.31 5.25
C TYR A 435 2.42 19.71 4.66
N ILE A 436 1.29 20.31 4.30
CA ILE A 436 1.25 21.72 3.85
C ILE A 436 1.74 22.65 4.95
N LEU A 437 1.28 22.48 6.19
CA LEU A 437 1.75 23.26 7.33
C LEU A 437 3.27 23.11 7.54
N GLN A 438 3.79 21.89 7.37
CA GLN A 438 5.23 21.63 7.42
C GLN A 438 5.97 22.36 6.28
N ALA A 439 5.43 22.35 5.06
CA ALA A 439 5.99 23.03 3.90
C ALA A 439 6.01 24.55 4.08
N PHE A 440 4.95 25.17 4.63
CA PHE A 440 4.94 26.60 4.97
C PHE A 440 6.08 26.97 5.94
N LYS A 441 6.28 26.16 6.99
CA LYS A 441 7.38 26.35 7.94
C LYS A 441 8.74 26.23 7.26
N ASN A 442 8.95 25.21 6.43
CA ASN A 442 10.22 24.98 5.74
C ASN A 442 10.53 26.08 4.72
N SER A 443 9.50 26.58 4.05
CA SER A 443 9.56 27.71 3.11
C SER A 443 9.63 29.08 3.78
N ARG A 444 9.47 29.14 5.11
CA ARG A 444 9.42 30.38 5.90
C ARG A 444 8.35 31.37 5.43
N ASP A 445 7.22 30.85 4.95
CA ASP A 445 6.09 31.66 4.49
C ASP A 445 5.00 31.69 5.58
N TYR A 446 4.62 32.89 6.01
CA TYR A 446 3.69 33.10 7.13
C TYR A 446 2.28 33.33 6.62
N ASN A 447 1.38 32.38 6.89
CA ASN A 447 -0.05 32.46 6.55
C ASN A 447 -0.90 32.37 7.82
N GLU A 448 -1.07 33.52 8.48
CA GLU A 448 -1.76 33.62 9.78
C GLU A 448 -3.18 33.05 9.75
N GLU A 449 -3.97 33.39 8.74
CA GLU A 449 -5.38 32.97 8.66
C GLU A 449 -5.51 31.46 8.53
N PHE A 450 -4.70 30.85 7.67
CA PHE A 450 -4.69 29.40 7.51
C PHE A 450 -4.21 28.68 8.78
N PHE A 451 -3.15 29.17 9.42
CA PHE A 451 -2.63 28.56 10.64
C PHE A 451 -3.64 28.64 11.79
N ILE A 452 -4.32 29.77 11.94
CA ILE A 452 -5.42 29.93 12.90
C ILE A 452 -6.54 28.94 12.58
N LYS A 453 -6.97 28.84 11.31
CA LYS A 453 -8.03 27.89 10.90
C LYS A 453 -7.67 26.45 11.30
N CYS A 454 -6.42 26.05 11.12
CA CYS A 454 -5.93 24.71 11.46
C CYS A 454 -5.86 24.41 12.97
N LEU A 455 -5.83 25.43 13.85
CA LEU A 455 -5.89 25.22 15.31
C LEU A 455 -7.22 24.60 15.76
N PHE A 456 -8.27 24.75 14.95
CA PHE A 456 -9.62 24.28 15.27
C PHE A 456 -10.00 23.03 14.49
N ALA A 457 -9.07 22.46 13.70
CA ALA A 457 -9.30 21.27 12.91
C ALA A 457 -9.70 20.05 13.75
N ARG A 458 -10.51 19.15 13.16
CA ARG A 458 -11.02 17.95 13.83
C ARG A 458 -9.89 16.98 14.24
N PHE A 459 -8.81 16.89 13.44
CA PHE A 459 -7.63 16.04 13.72
C PHE A 459 -6.62 16.70 14.65
N LYS A 460 -6.19 15.94 15.67
CA LYS A 460 -5.18 16.36 16.64
C LYS A 460 -3.85 16.72 16.00
N ASP A 461 -3.37 15.92 15.04
CA ASP A 461 -2.07 16.15 14.40
C ASP A 461 -2.01 17.45 13.59
N VAL A 462 -3.12 17.82 12.96
CA VAL A 462 -3.27 19.13 12.30
C VAL A 462 -3.12 20.26 13.31
N ARG A 463 -3.82 20.17 14.45
CA ARG A 463 -3.76 21.19 15.52
C ARG A 463 -2.36 21.30 16.13
N ILE A 464 -1.72 20.17 16.43
CA ILE A 464 -0.33 20.12 16.94
C ILE A 464 0.62 20.77 15.95
N LYS A 465 0.50 20.41 14.66
CA LYS A 465 1.36 20.96 13.62
C LYS A 465 1.13 22.46 13.49
N ALA A 466 -0.12 22.93 13.46
CA ALA A 466 -0.46 24.36 13.39
C ALA A 466 0.14 25.15 14.56
N ALA A 467 -0.02 24.66 15.79
CA ALA A 467 0.60 25.28 16.97
C ALA A 467 2.13 25.31 16.88
N THR A 468 2.74 24.25 16.33
CA THR A 468 4.20 24.18 16.11
C THR A 468 4.68 25.18 15.04
N VAL A 469 3.92 25.36 13.97
CA VAL A 469 4.21 26.33 12.91
C VAL A 469 4.05 27.75 13.45
N LEU A 470 2.96 28.06 14.16
CA LEU A 470 2.77 29.37 14.80
C LEU A 470 3.90 29.69 15.76
N LYS A 471 4.35 28.72 16.58
CA LYS A 471 5.52 28.91 17.47
C LYS A 471 6.76 29.35 16.71
N TYR A 472 6.99 28.80 15.51
CA TYR A 472 8.14 29.12 14.70
C TYR A 472 8.10 30.59 14.23
N PHE A 473 6.92 31.08 13.86
CA PHE A 473 6.66 32.47 13.47
C PHE A 473 6.22 33.36 14.64
N ARG A 474 6.69 33.09 15.86
CA ARG A 474 6.28 33.83 17.08
C ARG A 474 6.49 35.34 16.99
N GLU A 475 7.42 35.79 16.17
CA GLU A 475 7.77 37.21 16.02
C GLU A 475 6.76 37.94 15.12
N ASP A 476 6.01 37.21 14.30
CA ASP A 476 5.07 37.73 13.30
C ASP A 476 3.60 37.72 13.78
N TRP A 477 3.35 37.32 15.04
CA TRP A 477 1.99 37.16 15.56
C TRP A 477 1.22 38.47 15.67
N SER A 478 0.00 38.47 15.14
CA SER A 478 -1.00 39.49 15.48
C SER A 478 -1.78 39.12 16.76
N ASP A 479 -2.59 40.07 17.24
CA ASP A 479 -3.53 39.82 18.33
C ASP A 479 -4.54 38.70 18.01
N LYS A 480 -4.83 38.45 16.72
CA LYS A 480 -5.74 37.37 16.30
C LYS A 480 -5.20 36.00 16.70
N VAL A 481 -3.89 35.78 16.57
CA VAL A 481 -3.23 34.52 16.96
C VAL A 481 -3.39 34.30 18.47
N ILE A 482 -3.20 35.36 19.27
CA ILE A 482 -3.32 35.28 20.73
C ILE A 482 -4.75 34.93 21.14
N ILE A 483 -5.74 35.53 20.48
CA ILE A 483 -7.16 35.23 20.72
C ILE A 483 -7.46 33.78 20.36
N ALA A 484 -7.07 33.34 19.17
CA ALA A 484 -7.29 31.99 18.68
C ALA A 484 -6.66 30.92 19.59
N LEU A 485 -5.42 31.12 20.04
CA LEU A 485 -4.76 30.19 20.97
C LEU A 485 -5.45 30.11 22.33
N LYS A 486 -5.98 31.23 22.85
CA LYS A 486 -6.76 31.25 24.09
C LYS A 486 -8.12 30.57 23.94
N GLU A 487 -8.75 30.69 22.78
CA GLU A 487 -9.99 29.98 22.47
C GLU A 487 -9.74 28.48 22.34
N MET A 488 -8.70 28.10 21.61
CA MET A 488 -8.29 26.70 21.46
C MET A 488 -8.07 26.01 22.81
N ILE A 489 -7.38 26.66 23.77
CA ILE A 489 -7.16 26.12 25.12
C ILE A 489 -8.48 25.71 25.82
N LYS A 490 -9.58 26.43 25.58
CA LYS A 490 -10.87 26.16 26.24
C LYS A 490 -11.57 24.93 25.68
N GLU A 491 -11.32 24.61 24.43
CA GLU A 491 -12.05 23.61 23.65
C GLU A 491 -11.20 22.38 23.33
N GLU A 492 -9.88 22.42 23.54
CA GLU A 492 -8.96 21.35 23.19
C GLU A 492 -9.10 20.14 24.12
N PRO A 493 -9.43 18.94 23.59
CA PRO A 493 -9.48 17.72 24.38
C PRO A 493 -8.11 17.24 24.86
N ASP A 494 -7.03 17.48 24.09
CA ASP A 494 -5.68 17.06 24.47
C ASP A 494 -5.02 18.02 25.48
N LYS A 495 -4.95 17.57 26.74
CA LYS A 495 -4.33 18.31 27.85
C LYS A 495 -2.85 18.62 27.65
N ASP A 496 -2.11 17.81 26.91
CA ASP A 496 -0.68 18.07 26.67
C ASP A 496 -0.49 19.15 25.61
N LEU A 497 -1.37 19.20 24.61
CA LEU A 497 -1.41 20.30 23.64
C LEU A 497 -1.83 21.62 24.32
N VAL A 498 -2.80 21.58 25.24
CA VAL A 498 -3.19 22.74 26.06
C VAL A 498 -1.97 23.30 26.81
N LYS A 499 -1.26 22.46 27.57
CA LYS A 499 -0.05 22.88 28.31
C LYS A 499 1.03 23.43 27.39
N TYR A 500 1.19 22.85 26.20
CA TYR A 500 2.15 23.30 25.20
C TYR A 500 1.83 24.73 24.73
N ILE A 501 0.56 25.02 24.44
CA ILE A 501 0.10 26.33 23.99
C ILE A 501 0.18 27.37 25.11
N GLU A 502 -0.20 27.02 26.35
CA GLU A 502 -0.06 27.90 27.50
C GLU A 502 1.39 28.35 27.68
N LYS A 503 2.34 27.41 27.64
CA LYS A 503 3.78 27.72 27.68
C LYS A 503 4.20 28.65 26.54
N MET A 504 3.64 28.46 25.34
CA MET A 504 3.90 29.29 24.18
C MET A 504 3.45 30.74 24.40
N LEU A 505 2.23 30.94 24.90
CA LEU A 505 1.67 32.26 25.21
C LEU A 505 2.45 33.00 26.30
N ILE A 506 2.93 32.30 27.33
CA ILE A 506 3.74 32.91 28.39
C ILE A 506 5.08 33.40 27.82
N LYS A 507 5.76 32.57 27.01
CA LYS A 507 7.03 32.97 26.38
C LYS A 507 6.86 34.18 25.46
N PHE A 508 5.77 34.26 24.71
CA PHE A 508 5.46 35.43 23.87
C PHE A 508 5.26 36.72 24.69
N LYS A 509 4.53 36.66 25.82
CA LYS A 509 4.38 37.80 26.73
C LYS A 509 5.73 38.30 27.24
N LEU A 510 6.59 37.39 27.69
CA LEU A 510 7.94 37.72 28.20
C LEU A 510 8.83 38.36 27.13
N PHE A 511 8.77 37.85 25.88
CA PHE A 511 9.49 38.42 24.75
C PHE A 511 9.10 39.89 24.49
N ASN A 512 7.80 40.18 24.40
CA ASN A 512 7.30 41.53 24.15
C ASN A 512 7.52 42.51 25.32
N MET A 513 7.55 42.02 26.57
CA MET A 513 7.93 42.86 27.72
C MET A 513 9.40 43.27 27.66
N ASN A 514 10.29 42.37 27.22
CA ASN A 514 11.72 42.65 27.08
C ASN A 514 12.01 43.63 25.93
N GLU A 515 11.35 43.54 24.79
CA GLU A 515 11.51 44.53 23.70
C GLU A 515 11.01 45.93 24.08
N ARG A 516 9.89 46.01 24.80
CA ARG A 516 9.40 47.30 25.32
C ARG A 516 10.35 47.91 26.35
N SER A 517 11.07 47.08 27.12
CA SER A 517 12.07 47.55 28.08
C SER A 517 13.41 47.96 27.45
N SER A 518 13.85 47.28 26.37
CA SER A 518 15.11 47.60 25.67
C SER A 518 15.01 48.86 24.80
N GLY A 519 13.81 49.21 24.31
CA GLY A 519 13.54 50.52 23.70
C GLY A 519 13.59 51.71 24.67
N LEU A 520 13.55 51.46 25.98
CA LEU A 520 13.59 52.46 27.05
C LEU A 520 14.93 52.51 27.81
N SER A 521 15.86 51.58 27.56
CA SER A 521 17.17 51.54 28.22
C SER A 521 18.32 51.41 27.22
N ALA A 522 18.78 52.54 26.68
CA ALA A 522 20.11 52.64 26.10
C ALA A 522 21.16 52.58 27.23
N GLY A 523 21.60 51.37 27.56
CA GLY A 523 22.76 51.15 28.42
C GLY A 523 22.55 50.13 29.53
N LEU A 524 22.66 48.84 29.19
CA LEU A 524 23.30 47.81 30.01
C LEU A 524 23.33 46.51 29.20
N ASN A 525 24.53 46.11 28.78
CA ASN A 525 24.78 44.89 28.02
C ASN A 525 24.63 43.66 28.94
N SER A 526 23.49 43.00 28.87
CA SER A 526 23.37 41.56 29.15
C SER A 526 22.23 40.96 28.34
N LYS A 527 22.53 40.47 27.12
CA LYS A 527 21.62 39.60 26.36
C LYS A 527 21.55 38.25 27.09
N VAL A 528 20.52 38.06 27.93
CA VAL A 528 20.15 36.72 28.42
C VAL A 528 19.31 36.07 27.33
N SER A 529 19.70 34.88 26.86
CA SER A 529 18.93 34.10 25.90
C SER A 529 17.65 33.58 26.57
N ILE A 530 16.49 34.03 26.09
CA ILE A 530 15.15 33.64 26.59
C ILE A 530 14.89 32.13 26.44
N ASP A 531 15.68 31.43 25.62
CA ASP A 531 15.55 29.99 25.41
C ASP A 531 16.01 29.14 26.63
N ASN A 532 16.71 29.72 27.62
CA ASN A 532 17.25 29.01 28.80
C ASN A 532 16.43 29.19 30.09
N VAL A 533 15.21 29.71 30.00
CA VAL A 533 14.36 30.03 31.14
C VAL A 533 13.21 29.04 31.26
N ASP A 534 13.20 28.24 32.32
CA ASP A 534 12.07 27.39 32.70
C ASP A 534 11.14 28.15 33.67
N ILE A 535 9.84 28.11 33.40
CA ILE A 535 8.80 28.80 34.17
C ILE A 535 8.18 27.80 35.13
N ILE A 536 8.37 28.02 36.43
CA ILE A 536 8.01 27.05 37.47
C ILE A 536 6.57 27.26 37.98
N ASN A 537 6.06 28.49 38.03
CA ASN A 537 4.70 28.79 38.54
C ASN A 537 4.09 30.09 37.98
N LEU A 538 2.75 30.10 37.85
CA LEU A 538 1.92 31.26 37.48
C LEU A 538 0.88 31.57 38.57
N THR A 539 0.53 32.85 38.69
CA THR A 539 -0.70 33.29 39.41
C THR A 539 -1.93 33.22 38.49
N GLU A 540 -3.13 33.21 39.06
CA GLU A 540 -4.41 33.22 38.32
C GLU A 540 -4.55 34.41 37.34
N ASP A 541 -3.84 35.52 37.61
CA ASP A 541 -3.81 36.71 36.74
C ASP A 541 -2.71 36.66 35.66
N GLY A 542 -1.94 35.56 35.60
CA GLY A 542 -0.90 35.32 34.59
C GLY A 542 0.45 35.97 34.86
N ASN A 543 0.73 36.42 36.09
CA ASN A 543 2.06 36.88 36.49
C ASN A 543 2.97 35.68 36.87
N VAL A 544 4.21 35.70 36.39
CA VAL A 544 5.24 34.69 36.64
C VAL A 544 5.86 34.87 38.02
N ILE A 545 5.85 33.82 38.85
CA ILE A 545 6.31 33.88 40.24
C ILE A 545 7.76 33.38 40.40
N ALA A 546 8.23 32.49 39.52
CA ALA A 546 9.57 31.92 39.60
C ALA A 546 10.13 31.52 38.22
N LEU A 547 11.43 31.79 38.04
CA LEU A 547 12.23 31.44 36.86
C LEU A 547 13.46 30.63 37.29
N GLU A 548 13.78 29.56 36.58
CA GLU A 548 15.06 28.85 36.71
C GLU A 548 15.90 29.07 35.44
N VAL A 549 17.16 29.46 35.60
CA VAL A 549 18.11 29.66 34.51
C VAL A 549 19.09 28.49 34.49
N ASN A 550 19.04 27.68 33.43
CA ASN A 550 19.94 26.54 33.29
C ASN A 550 21.26 26.97 32.63
N ASP A 551 22.27 27.29 33.44
CA ASP A 551 23.65 27.54 32.99
C ASP A 551 24.42 26.22 32.86
N LYS A 552 24.39 25.60 31.67
CA LYS A 552 25.36 24.55 31.30
C LYS A 552 26.09 24.91 30.02
N LYS A 553 27.20 25.67 30.16
CA LYS A 553 28.43 25.57 29.35
C LYS A 553 29.49 26.55 29.86
N ASN A 554 30.42 26.08 30.69
CA ASN A 554 31.85 26.45 30.63
C ASN A 554 32.63 25.80 31.78
N THR A 555 33.32 24.70 31.48
CA THR A 555 34.65 24.37 32.03
C THR A 555 35.20 23.17 31.26
N SER A 556 35.99 23.43 30.22
CA SER A 556 36.95 22.46 29.70
C SER A 556 38.32 23.12 29.67
N LYS A 557 39.19 22.70 30.58
CA LYS A 557 40.65 22.69 30.47
C LYS A 557 41.24 22.05 31.73
N VAL A 558 41.98 20.95 31.53
CA VAL A 558 43.36 20.71 31.99
C VAL A 558 43.61 19.20 32.15
N ASP A 559 44.46 18.72 31.26
CA ASP A 559 45.51 17.71 31.35
C ASP A 559 45.28 16.25 31.77
N LYS A 560 45.78 15.42 30.85
CA LYS A 560 46.24 14.03 30.96
C LYS A 560 46.98 13.74 32.27
N LYS A 561 46.67 12.59 32.87
CA LYS A 561 47.71 11.70 33.42
C LYS A 561 47.24 10.25 33.49
N GLU A 562 48.08 9.38 32.97
CA GLU A 562 48.03 7.92 33.02
C GLU A 562 48.00 7.39 34.45
N LYS A 563 47.28 6.28 34.67
CA LYS A 563 47.75 5.17 35.50
C LYS A 563 46.96 3.88 35.22
N LYS A 564 47.70 2.86 34.76
CA LYS A 564 47.37 1.43 34.89
C LYS A 564 47.13 1.07 36.36
N ILE A 565 46.29 0.07 36.63
CA ILE A 565 46.56 -1.13 37.45
C ILE A 565 45.38 -2.11 37.35
N GLU A 566 45.73 -3.40 37.45
CA GLU A 566 45.00 -4.65 37.18
C GLU A 566 43.92 -5.07 38.20
N PHE A 567 43.05 -5.96 37.71
CA PHE A 567 42.32 -7.10 38.32
C PHE A 567 41.98 -7.11 39.83
N SER A 568 40.69 -7.37 40.13
CA SER A 568 40.27 -8.55 40.90
C SER A 568 38.75 -8.71 40.90
N GLU A 569 38.32 -9.97 40.76
CA GLU A 569 36.96 -10.45 40.98
C GLU A 569 36.58 -10.28 42.45
N GLU A 570 35.37 -9.82 42.74
CA GLU A 570 34.59 -10.36 43.85
C GLU A 570 33.10 -10.03 43.69
N SER A 571 32.32 -11.09 43.57
CA SER A 571 30.87 -11.13 43.60
C SER A 571 30.33 -10.66 44.96
N THR A 572 29.38 -9.73 44.97
CA THR A 572 28.29 -9.75 45.96
C THR A 572 26.99 -9.28 45.32
N ALA A 573 26.01 -10.18 45.29
CA ALA A 573 24.64 -9.91 44.91
C ALA A 573 23.97 -8.97 45.93
N LYS A 574 23.15 -8.02 45.44
CA LYS A 574 21.94 -7.55 46.12
C LYS A 574 21.04 -6.75 45.15
N THR A 575 19.93 -7.42 44.84
CA THR A 575 18.54 -6.94 44.75
C THR A 575 18.15 -5.91 43.70
N ASP A 576 17.32 -6.41 42.79
CA ASP A 576 16.48 -5.76 41.80
C ASP A 576 15.65 -4.59 42.32
N ASP A 577 15.48 -3.57 41.47
CA ASP A 577 14.20 -2.90 41.26
C ASP A 577 14.11 -2.46 39.77
N GLU A 578 13.16 -3.10 39.09
CA GLU A 578 12.50 -2.88 37.79
C GLU A 578 13.17 -1.98 36.71
N LYS A 579 13.65 -2.63 35.64
CA LYS A 579 13.93 -2.02 34.33
C LYS A 579 13.22 -2.80 33.22
N HIS A 580 12.65 -2.07 32.26
CA HIS A 580 12.08 -2.59 31.01
C HIS A 580 13.02 -3.59 30.31
N ASN A 581 12.48 -4.76 29.97
CA ASN A 581 13.21 -5.87 29.37
C ASN A 581 13.38 -5.68 27.85
N GLU A 582 14.53 -5.19 27.40
CA GLU A 582 15.06 -5.49 26.05
C GLU A 582 16.03 -6.67 26.18
N LYS A 583 15.91 -7.69 25.32
CA LYS A 583 16.86 -8.82 25.24
C LYS A 583 17.53 -8.83 23.87
N GLU A 584 18.86 -8.63 23.87
CA GLU A 584 19.72 -8.78 22.70
C GLU A 584 20.63 -9.99 22.94
N SER A 585 20.76 -10.89 21.98
CA SER A 585 21.64 -12.07 22.09
C SER A 585 22.34 -12.37 20.77
N ASP A 586 23.66 -12.58 20.83
CA ASP A 586 24.50 -12.96 19.69
C ASP A 586 24.60 -14.49 19.57
N SER A 587 24.40 -15.06 18.38
CA SER A 587 24.57 -16.49 18.11
C SER A 587 25.95 -16.79 17.49
N VAL A 588 26.72 -17.74 18.05
CA VAL A 588 28.06 -18.15 17.57
C VAL A 588 28.02 -19.58 17.01
N ARG A 589 28.39 -19.76 15.74
CA ARG A 589 28.81 -21.07 15.18
C ARG A 589 30.27 -20.99 14.74
N LYS A 590 31.13 -21.88 15.27
CA LYS A 590 32.52 -22.05 14.83
C LYS A 590 32.59 -22.91 13.57
N ILE A 591 33.40 -22.53 12.59
CA ILE A 591 34.29 -23.36 11.73
C ILE A 591 35.24 -22.43 10.94
N ASP A 592 36.45 -22.94 10.67
CA ASP A 592 37.70 -22.30 10.25
C ASP A 592 37.76 -21.59 8.88
N ASP A 593 38.69 -20.64 8.86
CA ASP A 593 39.50 -20.03 7.79
C ASP A 593 38.86 -19.16 6.67
N ASN A 594 39.15 -17.84 6.79
CA ASN A 594 39.13 -16.78 5.77
C ASN A 594 37.79 -16.35 5.13
N LYS A 595 36.71 -16.26 5.91
CA LYS A 595 35.53 -15.45 5.57
C LYS A 595 35.22 -14.44 6.68
N THR A 596 34.94 -13.19 6.32
CA THR A 596 34.43 -12.16 7.23
C THR A 596 33.11 -12.65 7.84
N ILE A 597 33.07 -12.87 9.16
CA ILE A 597 31.86 -13.33 9.86
C ILE A 597 30.93 -12.13 10.01
N ILE A 598 29.82 -12.12 9.28
CA ILE A 598 28.69 -11.21 9.55
C ILE A 598 27.91 -11.83 10.71
N VAL A 599 28.07 -11.27 11.91
CA VAL A 599 27.28 -11.67 13.08
C VAL A 599 25.88 -11.08 12.92
N LYS A 600 24.89 -11.93 12.63
CA LYS A 600 23.49 -11.54 12.52
C LYS A 600 22.87 -11.40 13.92
N LYS A 601 22.13 -10.31 14.14
CA LYS A 601 21.60 -9.94 15.48
C LYS A 601 20.19 -10.45 15.68
N GLN A 602 19.88 -10.93 16.88
CA GLN A 602 18.51 -11.19 17.35
C GLN A 602 18.08 -10.09 18.31
N ARG A 603 16.93 -9.44 18.02
CA ARG A 603 16.35 -8.39 18.86
C ARG A 603 14.85 -8.62 19.00
N TYR A 604 14.34 -8.51 20.22
CA TYR A 604 12.91 -8.61 20.52
C TYR A 604 12.41 -7.32 21.16
N VAL A 605 11.20 -6.90 20.79
CA VAL A 605 10.49 -5.73 21.31
C VAL A 605 9.03 -6.07 21.59
N ASP A 606 8.43 -5.43 22.58
CA ASP A 606 7.01 -5.64 22.88
C ASP A 606 6.13 -4.97 21.82
N VAL A 607 5.30 -5.79 21.15
CA VAL A 607 4.35 -5.38 20.11
C VAL A 607 2.92 -5.57 20.59
N PHE A 608 2.03 -4.71 20.13
CA PHE A 608 0.60 -4.82 20.41
C PHE A 608 -0.04 -5.65 19.29
N THR A 609 -0.68 -6.76 19.64
CA THR A 609 -1.24 -7.74 18.68
C THR A 609 -2.76 -7.88 18.74
N ASP A 610 -3.45 -7.07 19.56
CA ASP A 610 -4.89 -7.17 19.77
C ASP A 610 -5.68 -6.37 18.72
N PHE A 611 -5.70 -6.91 17.50
CA PHE A 611 -6.66 -6.56 16.44
C PHE A 611 -6.68 -7.66 15.39
N GLU A 612 -7.83 -7.86 14.76
CA GLU A 612 -7.99 -8.75 13.61
C GLU A 612 -8.13 -7.88 12.36
N LYS A 613 -7.60 -8.34 11.24
CA LYS A 613 -7.73 -7.64 9.96
C LYS A 613 -9.21 -7.45 9.63
N SER A 614 -9.62 -6.21 9.37
CA SER A 614 -10.95 -5.86 8.87
C SER A 614 -10.96 -5.78 7.34
N GLU A 615 -12.11 -6.00 6.71
CA GLU A 615 -12.29 -5.76 5.27
C GLU A 615 -12.24 -4.27 4.92
N ASP A 616 -12.53 -3.42 5.90
CA ASP A 616 -12.46 -1.95 5.79
C ASP A 616 -11.02 -1.41 5.99
N ASP A 617 -10.05 -2.28 6.31
CA ASP A 617 -8.66 -1.89 6.52
C ASP A 617 -8.07 -1.25 5.27
N VAL A 618 -7.59 -0.02 5.41
CA VAL A 618 -7.09 0.77 4.30
C VAL A 618 -5.60 0.54 4.14
N LYS A 619 -5.18 0.04 2.98
CA LYS A 619 -3.76 0.06 2.62
C LYS A 619 -3.30 1.51 2.49
N ILE A 620 -2.38 1.92 3.36
CA ILE A 620 -1.87 3.30 3.41
C ILE A 620 -0.56 3.50 2.67
N LEU A 621 0.30 2.47 2.58
CA LEU A 621 1.47 2.51 1.69
C LEU A 621 2.02 1.13 1.35
N LEU A 622 2.87 1.07 0.34
CA LEU A 622 3.78 -0.03 0.10
C LEU A 622 5.19 0.37 0.56
N SER A 623 5.84 -0.44 1.39
CA SER A 623 7.21 -0.20 1.84
C SER A 623 8.13 -1.38 1.55
N ILE A 624 9.42 -1.09 1.53
CA ILE A 624 10.48 -2.10 1.52
C ILE A 624 11.01 -2.27 2.95
N LEU A 625 11.14 -3.52 3.36
CA LEU A 625 11.77 -3.94 4.60
C LEU A 625 13.29 -3.88 4.44
N LYS A 626 13.93 -3.00 5.21
CA LYS A 626 15.39 -2.78 5.21
C LYS A 626 16.03 -3.43 6.42
N GLY A 627 17.32 -3.78 6.30
CA GLY A 627 18.11 -4.33 7.39
C GLY A 627 17.76 -5.76 7.77
N THR A 628 17.09 -6.50 6.89
CA THR A 628 16.80 -7.93 7.06
C THR A 628 18.08 -8.76 6.97
N GLU A 629 19.06 -8.28 6.20
CA GLU A 629 20.39 -8.86 6.03
C GLU A 629 21.21 -8.90 7.33
N ASP A 630 20.95 -7.95 8.24
CA ASP A 630 21.63 -7.82 9.54
C ASP A 630 20.96 -8.66 10.64
N ARG A 631 19.82 -9.29 10.34
CA ARG A 631 18.99 -10.05 11.29
C ARG A 631 19.07 -11.56 11.04
N ASP A 632 19.02 -12.31 12.13
CA ASP A 632 19.00 -13.79 12.06
C ASP A 632 17.57 -14.27 11.77
N LEU A 633 17.21 -14.35 10.50
CA LEU A 633 15.86 -14.74 10.09
C LEU A 633 15.57 -16.24 10.28
N SER A 634 16.57 -17.07 10.59
CA SER A 634 16.36 -18.51 10.83
C SER A 634 15.43 -18.79 12.03
N VAL A 635 15.32 -17.81 12.94
CA VAL A 635 14.41 -17.86 14.08
C VAL A 635 12.93 -17.77 13.66
N LEU A 636 12.67 -17.26 12.46
CA LEU A 636 11.33 -17.06 11.90
C LEU A 636 10.95 -18.11 10.86
N GLU A 637 11.87 -19.02 10.51
CA GLU A 637 11.70 -20.01 9.45
C GLU A 637 10.51 -20.95 9.78
N GLY A 638 9.50 -20.97 8.90
CA GLY A 638 8.26 -21.72 9.09
C GLY A 638 7.25 -21.08 10.06
N SER A 639 7.49 -19.85 10.52
CA SER A 639 6.58 -19.11 11.41
C SER A 639 6.06 -17.79 10.83
N ILE A 640 6.64 -17.34 9.71
CA ILE A 640 6.20 -16.18 8.95
C ILE A 640 6.24 -16.54 7.47
N ASN A 641 5.10 -16.39 6.80
CA ASN A 641 4.90 -16.60 5.38
C ASN A 641 4.45 -15.31 4.70
N LYS A 642 4.47 -15.32 3.36
CA LYS A 642 3.82 -14.28 2.56
C LYS A 642 2.32 -14.24 2.89
N GLY A 643 1.78 -13.04 3.08
CA GLY A 643 0.40 -12.80 3.50
C GLY A 643 0.27 -12.57 5.02
N ASP A 644 1.31 -12.87 5.80
CA ASP A 644 1.24 -12.74 7.26
C ASP A 644 1.26 -11.29 7.73
N ILE A 645 0.56 -11.08 8.84
CA ILE A 645 0.54 -9.82 9.57
C ILE A 645 1.85 -9.66 10.35
N LEU A 646 2.52 -8.56 10.08
CA LEU A 646 3.68 -8.04 10.77
C LEU A 646 3.30 -6.76 11.53
N TYR A 647 4.02 -6.48 12.60
CA TYR A 647 3.67 -5.41 13.55
C TYR A 647 4.69 -4.29 13.48
N LEU A 648 4.19 -3.06 13.49
CA LEU A 648 5.04 -1.88 13.46
C LEU A 648 5.32 -1.40 14.89
N LYS A 649 6.57 -1.03 15.15
CA LYS A 649 6.97 -0.46 16.43
C LYS A 649 7.92 0.72 16.23
N ALA A 650 7.57 1.89 16.76
CA ALA A 650 8.50 3.00 16.82
C ALA A 650 9.72 2.62 17.69
N ASP A 651 10.94 2.85 17.20
CA ASP A 651 12.17 2.69 17.98
C ASP A 651 12.54 4.03 18.64
N PRO A 652 12.30 4.21 19.95
CA PRO A 652 12.66 5.46 20.64
C PRO A 652 14.16 5.57 20.95
N ASN A 653 14.92 4.48 20.80
CA ASN A 653 16.31 4.35 21.26
C ASN A 653 17.34 4.41 20.12
N ASP A 654 16.90 4.59 18.86
CA ASP A 654 17.81 4.75 17.73
C ASP A 654 18.55 6.11 17.83
N ILE A 655 19.80 6.03 18.26
CA ILE A 655 20.71 7.18 18.44
C ILE A 655 21.24 7.76 17.12
N TYR A 656 20.97 7.10 15.98
CA TYR A 656 21.46 7.52 14.66
C TYR A 656 20.34 8.11 13.80
N GLU A 657 19.13 7.56 13.84
CA GLU A 657 17.99 8.04 13.03
C GLU A 657 16.73 8.31 13.88
N LYS A 658 16.24 9.55 13.84
CA LYS A 658 14.98 9.93 14.49
C LYS A 658 13.80 9.39 13.66
N ASN A 659 12.77 8.86 14.32
CA ASN A 659 11.55 8.28 13.72
C ASN A 659 11.72 6.91 13.02
N THR A 660 12.72 6.12 13.42
CA THR A 660 12.85 4.73 12.97
C THR A 660 11.63 3.90 13.39
N ILE A 661 11.06 3.16 12.45
CA ILE A 661 9.97 2.22 12.71
C ILE A 661 10.44 0.82 12.34
N LEU A 662 10.42 -0.04 13.35
CA LEU A 662 10.74 -1.45 13.26
C LEU A 662 9.52 -2.22 12.75
N ILE A 663 9.79 -3.26 11.98
CA ILE A 663 8.81 -4.27 11.58
C ILE A 663 9.15 -5.54 12.34
N CYS A 664 8.14 -6.11 12.99
CA CYS A 664 8.30 -7.15 13.99
C CYS A 664 7.32 -8.30 13.73
N SER A 665 7.67 -9.50 14.18
CA SER A 665 6.74 -10.63 14.23
C SER A 665 5.72 -10.48 15.35
N SER A 666 4.69 -11.33 15.38
CA SER A 666 3.70 -11.40 16.48
C SER A 666 4.34 -11.69 17.85
N LYS A 667 5.50 -12.34 17.87
CA LYS A 667 6.28 -12.59 19.09
C LYS A 667 7.26 -11.45 19.42
N GLY A 668 7.17 -10.33 18.70
CA GLY A 668 8.01 -9.16 18.92
C GLY A 668 9.41 -9.26 18.34
N TYR A 669 9.73 -10.27 17.52
CA TYR A 669 11.06 -10.38 16.91
C TYR A 669 11.24 -9.30 15.84
N VAL A 670 12.30 -8.51 15.92
CA VAL A 670 12.60 -7.43 14.97
C VAL A 670 13.17 -8.02 13.70
N ILE A 671 12.39 -7.94 12.63
CA ILE A 671 12.71 -8.47 11.30
C ILE A 671 13.55 -7.47 10.51
N GLY A 672 13.21 -6.19 10.64
CA GLY A 672 13.85 -5.10 9.92
C GLY A 672 13.20 -3.78 10.29
N TYR A 673 13.38 -2.79 9.43
CA TYR A 673 12.80 -1.47 9.60
C TYR A 673 12.36 -0.90 8.25
N ILE A 674 11.44 0.05 8.27
CA ILE A 674 10.99 0.74 7.06
C ILE A 674 11.95 1.88 6.70
N SER A 675 11.90 2.35 5.46
CA SER A 675 12.73 3.49 5.03
C SER A 675 12.50 4.71 5.94
N LYS A 676 13.53 5.53 6.15
CA LYS A 676 13.43 6.76 6.93
C LYS A 676 12.32 7.69 6.43
N THR A 677 12.13 7.80 5.11
CA THR A 677 11.04 8.58 4.50
C THR A 677 9.67 8.06 4.89
N HIS A 678 9.43 6.75 4.82
CA HIS A 678 8.18 6.15 5.30
C HIS A 678 8.07 6.24 6.84
N GLY A 679 9.20 6.19 7.53
CA GLY A 679 9.33 6.40 8.98
C GLY A 679 8.79 7.76 9.41
N GLU A 680 9.26 8.84 8.78
CA GLU A 680 8.79 10.20 9.06
C GLU A 680 7.28 10.38 8.82
N VAL A 681 6.73 9.58 7.92
CA VAL A 681 5.31 9.58 7.54
C VAL A 681 4.44 8.79 8.52
N LEU A 682 4.87 7.61 8.93
CA LEU A 682 4.09 6.69 9.75
C LEU A 682 4.24 6.91 11.26
N TYR A 683 5.33 7.56 11.67
CA TYR A 683 5.65 7.75 13.09
C TYR A 683 4.62 8.58 13.87
N PRO A 684 3.95 9.60 13.30
CA PRO A 684 2.82 10.27 13.96
C PRO A 684 1.66 9.29 14.24
N LEU A 685 1.28 8.49 13.23
CA LEU A 685 0.17 7.53 13.33
C LEU A 685 0.48 6.43 14.37
N LEU A 686 1.71 5.91 14.41
CA LEU A 686 2.13 4.91 15.41
C LEU A 686 2.21 5.42 16.86
N LYS A 687 2.25 6.74 17.06
CA LYS A 687 2.25 7.37 18.38
C LYS A 687 0.85 7.66 18.90
N ASP A 688 -0.13 7.71 18.01
CA ASP A 688 -1.52 7.80 18.42
C ASP A 688 -1.96 6.46 19.02
N ARG A 689 -2.53 6.49 20.22
CA ARG A 689 -2.89 5.26 20.96
C ARG A 689 -4.08 4.53 20.36
N ASN A 690 -4.83 5.21 19.49
CA ASN A 690 -6.04 4.69 18.86
C ASN A 690 -5.82 4.22 17.42
N SER A 691 -4.72 4.65 16.77
CA SER A 691 -4.36 4.18 15.43
C SER A 691 -3.68 2.82 15.51
N LYS A 692 -4.31 1.80 14.93
CA LYS A 692 -3.72 0.47 14.81
C LYS A 692 -3.15 0.32 13.40
N ILE A 693 -1.83 0.17 13.29
CA ILE A 693 -1.15 0.03 12.01
C ILE A 693 -0.41 -1.30 12.00
N TYR A 694 -0.56 -2.03 10.92
CA TYR A 694 0.11 -3.29 10.71
C TYR A 694 0.65 -3.39 9.29
N ALA A 695 1.48 -4.39 9.07
CA ALA A 695 2.06 -4.69 7.77
C ALA A 695 1.58 -6.06 7.31
N ILE A 696 1.37 -6.24 6.01
CA ILE A 696 1.20 -7.54 5.37
C ILE A 696 2.45 -7.81 4.56
N LEU A 697 3.12 -8.94 4.83
CA LEU A 697 4.30 -9.34 4.10
C LEU A 697 3.93 -9.78 2.67
N ARG A 698 4.50 -9.13 1.65
CA ARG A 698 4.19 -9.41 0.23
C ARG A 698 5.11 -10.41 -0.44
N ASP A 699 6.33 -10.52 0.06
CA ASP A 699 7.38 -11.37 -0.48
C ASP A 699 7.81 -12.41 0.56
N ASP A 700 8.60 -13.39 0.16
CA ASP A 700 9.31 -14.21 1.14
C ASP A 700 10.18 -13.29 2.04
N ILE A 701 10.18 -13.53 3.34
CA ILE A 701 10.98 -12.77 4.31
C ILE A 701 12.48 -12.87 4.02
N GLY A 702 12.91 -13.94 3.35
CA GLY A 702 14.27 -14.16 2.85
C GLY A 702 14.55 -13.55 1.47
N ALA A 703 13.56 -12.94 0.81
CA ALA A 703 13.75 -12.27 -0.47
C ALA A 703 14.69 -11.07 -0.34
N HIS A 704 15.38 -10.72 -1.44
CA HIS A 704 16.19 -9.52 -1.44
C HIS A 704 15.27 -8.28 -1.41
N LYS A 705 15.32 -7.51 -0.31
CA LYS A 705 14.45 -6.34 -0.03
C LYS A 705 12.96 -6.71 0.05
N PRO A 706 12.53 -7.51 1.04
CA PRO A 706 11.13 -7.96 1.15
C PRO A 706 10.18 -6.77 1.24
N ARG A 707 9.05 -6.83 0.55
CA ARG A 707 8.06 -5.76 0.58
C ARG A 707 6.97 -6.03 1.60
N VAL A 708 6.45 -4.96 2.17
CA VAL A 708 5.35 -4.97 3.11
C VAL A 708 4.33 -3.94 2.68
N ASP A 709 3.07 -4.34 2.56
CA ASP A 709 1.96 -3.39 2.55
C ASP A 709 1.71 -2.94 3.95
N ILE A 710 1.51 -1.66 4.17
CA ILE A 710 1.16 -1.13 5.49
C ILE A 710 -0.30 -0.73 5.45
N TYR A 711 -1.05 -1.23 6.41
CA TYR A 711 -2.47 -1.03 6.56
C TYR A 711 -2.76 -0.25 7.83
N LEU A 712 -3.69 0.68 7.71
CA LEU A 712 -4.34 1.30 8.85
C LEU A 712 -5.60 0.49 9.13
N HIS A 713 -5.66 -0.06 10.33
CA HIS A 713 -6.79 -0.87 10.75
C HIS A 713 -7.98 0.00 11.14
N VAL A 714 -9.16 -0.36 10.65
CA VAL A 714 -10.44 0.32 10.88
C VAL A 714 -11.32 -0.61 11.72
N GLU A 715 -11.70 -0.14 12.92
CA GLU A 715 -12.55 -0.91 13.87
C GLU A 715 -14.03 -0.96 13.46
#